data_AF-A0A8S9XJM6-F1
#
_entry.id   AF-A0A8S9XJM6-F1
#
_cell.length_a   1.000
_cell.length_b   1.000
_cell.length_c   1.000
_cell.angle_alpha   90.00
_cell.angle_beta   90.00
_cell.angle_gamma   90.00
#
_symmetry.space_group_name_H-M   'P 1'
#
loop_
_entity.id
_entity.type
_entity.pdbx_description
1 polymer ?
#
loop_
_entity_poly.entity_id
_entity_poly.type
_entity_poly.pdbx_seq_one_letter_code
_entity_poly.pdbx_strand_id
1 'polypeptide(L)'
;MTPAVNASPAAEEGDKGSNVSKRVSKLLDSRIENDKDALTALKDLNSFFSVNSLHSRRSLRSQIEKRSIIINQNFLEAFRKVKEGLDQIYQDVNDMNSAVNTMSSQLSATKAQTHQLIEQTTKLQMENDKLAMKEQVAKAFVKAFQLSEDELQILRSGDVSVEFFAVLERVTKIHKDSNTLVSSGGQTLALEIMEQMTIYQEAALERLYRWAQVHCKNIDTPASNQLFSLAMSKLQDRSTLFKYVIGAYCTHKRSVLVREFLEALTKGVLDSNGVLQPPLEMSADDPHMYVAKMLAFLHATVENHNLSVLFSQCDKIDVVEETKEALAQVSEGVVTPLKTRIERVVDHPDLPLPTLCSIVYLLNQHTDSFLQMMGHGGLAGGLIAIVASCTDKLLLRLNVLVKKEAIERISVPPSGLTPSIGIESLLALLRALLSAPPPPNCVDKIVNSIIEPLIQAINVSASRLSTSEMAVYLLNCLHLILNTVTLFEFMDEWLERLQAQCDAQIDTLTSEQASSLVANLNLSPMYTILQETPRRTAAIQPTTLNTFVSKMERYLVSPELLTLPQVECLVSTSHRSQVISRAQQVIIAIYKQLYEYVHDPQCGYNNPEALLPRDPTQIISILGGSQVHLDSNRSTMNKSKYQYLSGFGNEFSSEDPRCPGALPHGQNTPQKCPYGLYAEQLSGTAFTAPRTENQRSWLYRILPSVVHSSYKPVTSSYMLSDWSKGLTEKYEDESTEELADPNQMRWSPFPFPPTSLKVDFQEGVFTVAKAGDPSTRSGLAIHVYSCNSSMDNKAMYNADGDYLLVPQAGTLDVKTEFGRLTVEPGEIGVIQQGIKFSISVNGNTRGYILEIYGDHFQLPELGPIGANGLANPRDFQTPVAWYEEVSGEHTIVGKFQGKWWSLVQDHSPFDVVAWHGNYAPYKYDLSLFMAVNTVTYDHCDPSIFTVLTCPSSKKGTAIADFVIFPPRWSVAENTFRPPYYHRNCMSEFMGLIKGSYEAKEEGFSPGGASLHPIMSAHGPDRTCFEMASSADLIPARIGDDALAFMFETCLSLKTMKWAKKFQQPDYIKCWKGLEKHFSHMKIQ
;
A
#
# COMPACT_ATOMS: atom_id res chain seq x y z
N MET A 1 98.88 -14.30 -22.53
CA MET A 1 99.94 -13.96 -21.54
C MET A 1 99.96 -15.03 -20.46
N THR A 2 101.10 -15.16 -19.77
CA THR A 2 101.42 -16.04 -18.62
C THR A 2 100.76 -15.57 -17.30
N PRO A 3 100.93 -16.24 -16.13
CA PRO A 3 101.42 -17.61 -15.85
C PRO A 3 100.63 -18.44 -14.78
N ALA A 4 100.83 -19.77 -14.76
CA ALA A 4 101.06 -20.64 -13.57
C ALA A 4 101.47 -22.05 -14.11
N VAL A 5 102.62 -22.69 -13.81
CA VAL A 5 103.20 -23.14 -12.51
C VAL A 5 102.32 -24.23 -11.86
N ASN A 6 102.70 -25.51 -11.68
CA ASN A 6 103.97 -26.27 -11.88
C ASN A 6 103.62 -27.78 -12.11
N ALA A 7 104.47 -28.82 -12.29
CA ALA A 7 105.93 -29.06 -12.25
C ALA A 7 106.32 -30.33 -13.10
N SER A 8 107.44 -31.01 -12.76
CA SER A 8 107.93 -32.32 -13.26
C SER A 8 108.75 -33.03 -12.12
N PRO A 9 109.46 -34.20 -12.21
CA PRO A 9 110.40 -34.62 -13.30
C PRO A 9 110.54 -36.15 -13.63
N ALA A 10 111.48 -36.43 -14.54
CA ALA A 10 111.83 -37.67 -15.26
C ALA A 10 112.82 -38.67 -14.58
N ALA A 11 113.16 -39.76 -15.30
CA ALA A 11 114.47 -40.47 -15.29
C ALA A 11 114.65 -41.40 -16.54
N GLU A 12 115.90 -41.76 -16.92
CA GLU A 12 116.30 -42.54 -18.12
C GLU A 12 117.36 -43.67 -17.82
N GLU A 13 118.02 -44.21 -18.87
CA GLU A 13 119.19 -45.14 -18.91
C GLU A 13 118.95 -46.65 -18.61
N GLY A 14 119.71 -47.66 -19.09
CA GLY A 14 120.89 -47.82 -19.99
C GLY A 14 121.27 -49.35 -20.10
N ASP A 15 122.25 -49.88 -20.86
CA ASP A 15 123.17 -49.36 -21.88
C ASP A 15 123.60 -50.42 -22.96
N LYS A 16 124.77 -51.10 -22.88
CA LYS A 16 125.41 -51.86 -24.01
C LYS A 16 126.01 -53.25 -23.67
N GLY A 17 126.23 -54.11 -24.69
CA GLY A 17 126.97 -55.40 -24.56
C GLY A 17 127.27 -56.13 -25.90
N SER A 18 128.40 -56.86 -25.99
CA SER A 18 128.93 -57.45 -27.25
C SER A 18 128.40 -58.86 -27.60
N ASN A 19 128.35 -59.18 -28.90
CA ASN A 19 127.57 -60.31 -29.45
C ASN A 19 128.39 -61.48 -30.05
N VAL A 20 129.73 -61.37 -30.12
CA VAL A 20 130.58 -62.33 -30.88
C VAL A 20 130.60 -63.73 -30.24
N SER A 21 130.70 -63.83 -28.91
CA SER A 21 130.82 -65.11 -28.20
C SER A 21 129.63 -66.05 -28.39
N LYS A 22 128.44 -65.53 -28.73
CA LYS A 22 127.22 -66.33 -28.91
C LYS A 22 127.16 -67.08 -30.24
N ARG A 23 127.98 -66.72 -31.24
CA ARG A 23 127.92 -67.35 -32.58
C ARG A 23 128.73 -68.63 -32.69
N VAL A 24 129.87 -68.74 -32.00
CA VAL A 24 130.76 -69.92 -32.10
C VAL A 24 130.12 -71.16 -31.46
N SER A 25 129.49 -71.00 -30.28
CA SER A 25 128.85 -72.11 -29.57
C SER A 25 127.68 -72.76 -30.31
N LYS A 26 127.11 -72.10 -31.33
CA LYS A 26 125.93 -72.60 -32.06
C LYS A 26 126.27 -73.38 -33.34
N LEU A 27 127.55 -73.51 -33.69
CA LEU A 27 128.02 -74.12 -34.94
C LEU A 27 128.52 -75.58 -34.79
N LEU A 28 128.61 -76.10 -33.57
CA LEU A 28 129.21 -77.41 -33.27
C LEU A 28 128.19 -78.53 -32.97
N ASP A 29 126.90 -78.20 -32.79
CA ASP A 29 125.99 -79.02 -31.97
C ASP A 29 124.75 -79.62 -32.67
N SER A 30 124.60 -79.47 -34.00
CA SER A 30 123.43 -79.99 -34.73
C SER A 30 123.81 -80.84 -35.95
N ARG A 31 123.53 -82.15 -35.88
CA ARG A 31 123.71 -83.12 -36.97
C ARG A 31 122.49 -83.14 -37.90
N ILE A 32 122.73 -83.25 -39.20
CA ILE A 32 121.73 -83.12 -40.29
C ILE A 32 120.57 -84.13 -40.18
N GLU A 33 120.79 -85.30 -39.58
CA GLU A 33 119.78 -86.36 -39.41
C GLU A 33 118.54 -85.92 -38.61
N ASN A 34 118.67 -84.92 -37.73
CA ASN A 34 117.57 -84.35 -36.95
C ASN A 34 117.03 -83.04 -37.54
N ASP A 35 117.59 -82.54 -38.64
CA ASP A 35 117.16 -81.31 -39.29
C ASP A 35 115.94 -81.57 -40.20
N LYS A 36 114.76 -81.34 -39.61
CA LYS A 36 113.46 -81.47 -40.29
C LYS A 36 113.32 -80.53 -41.47
N ASP A 37 113.95 -79.36 -41.43
CA ASP A 37 113.81 -78.33 -42.45
C ASP A 37 114.72 -78.65 -43.65
N ALA A 38 115.95 -79.09 -43.40
CA ALA A 38 116.84 -79.62 -44.43
C ALA A 38 116.26 -80.87 -45.13
N LEU A 39 115.65 -81.80 -44.37
CA LEU A 39 114.97 -82.97 -44.93
C LEU A 39 113.71 -82.59 -45.74
N THR A 40 113.01 -81.52 -45.37
CA THR A 40 111.86 -81.01 -46.12
C THR A 40 112.30 -80.32 -47.41
N ALA A 41 113.31 -79.44 -47.35
CA ALA A 41 113.90 -78.79 -48.52
C ALA A 41 114.48 -79.80 -49.54
N LEU A 42 115.07 -80.91 -49.06
CA LEU A 42 115.52 -82.01 -49.94
C LEU A 42 114.37 -82.79 -50.57
N LYS A 43 113.24 -82.99 -49.88
CA LYS A 43 112.03 -83.56 -50.47
C LYS A 43 111.44 -82.67 -51.55
N ASP A 44 111.35 -81.37 -51.30
CA ASP A 44 110.82 -80.41 -52.27
C ASP A 44 111.73 -80.34 -53.52
N LEU A 45 113.05 -80.26 -53.34
CA LEU A 45 114.01 -80.33 -54.45
C LEU A 45 113.90 -81.60 -55.29
N ASN A 46 113.66 -82.75 -54.64
CA ASN A 46 113.46 -84.03 -55.34
C ASN A 46 112.20 -84.05 -56.23
N SER A 47 111.17 -83.24 -55.92
CA SER A 47 109.99 -83.12 -56.77
C SER A 47 110.25 -82.41 -58.11
N PHE A 48 111.31 -81.59 -58.19
CA PHE A 48 111.63 -80.77 -59.37
C PHE A 48 112.80 -81.29 -60.21
N PHE A 49 113.68 -82.12 -59.65
CA PHE A 49 114.90 -82.61 -60.33
C PHE A 49 115.04 -84.14 -60.26
N SER A 50 114.09 -84.86 -60.87
CA SER A 50 114.01 -86.33 -60.87
C SER A 50 115.15 -87.08 -61.59
N VAL A 51 116.01 -86.39 -62.36
CA VAL A 51 117.14 -87.00 -63.08
C VAL A 51 118.43 -86.22 -62.84
N ASN A 52 119.42 -86.89 -62.24
CA ASN A 52 120.68 -86.30 -61.79
C ASN A 52 121.71 -86.09 -62.93
N SER A 53 121.33 -85.32 -63.97
CA SER A 53 122.16 -85.08 -65.16
C SER A 53 123.19 -83.95 -64.98
N LEU A 54 124.23 -83.96 -65.83
CA LEU A 54 125.27 -82.92 -65.85
C LEU A 54 124.72 -81.53 -66.23
N HIS A 55 123.63 -81.48 -67.01
CA HIS A 55 122.89 -80.25 -67.29
C HIS A 55 122.14 -79.76 -66.03
N SER A 56 121.45 -80.66 -65.33
CA SER A 56 120.72 -80.34 -64.09
C SER A 56 121.65 -79.71 -63.04
N ARG A 57 122.82 -80.29 -62.82
CA ARG A 57 123.82 -79.78 -61.87
C ARG A 57 124.37 -78.40 -62.22
N ARG A 58 124.51 -78.07 -63.52
CA ARG A 58 125.02 -76.75 -63.96
C ARG A 58 123.94 -75.66 -63.91
N SER A 59 122.69 -76.00 -64.19
CA SER A 59 121.59 -75.01 -64.26
C SER A 59 120.89 -74.74 -62.92
N LEU A 60 121.01 -75.63 -61.94
CA LEU A 60 120.27 -75.60 -60.66
C LEU A 60 120.28 -74.22 -59.97
N ARG A 61 121.47 -73.68 -59.71
CA ARG A 61 121.64 -72.41 -58.98
C ARG A 61 121.02 -71.23 -59.73
N SER A 62 121.26 -71.13 -61.04
CA SER A 62 120.73 -70.05 -61.88
C SER A 62 119.21 -70.05 -61.92
N GLN A 63 118.58 -71.23 -62.00
CA GLN A 63 117.11 -71.33 -61.98
C GLN A 63 116.52 -70.96 -60.61
N ILE A 64 117.16 -71.34 -59.50
CA ILE A 64 116.74 -70.98 -58.15
C ILE A 64 116.87 -69.47 -57.91
N GLU A 65 118.02 -68.87 -58.22
CA GLU A 65 118.25 -67.42 -58.08
C GLU A 65 117.27 -66.61 -58.94
N LYS A 66 117.03 -67.02 -60.19
CA LYS A 66 116.08 -66.36 -61.10
C LYS A 66 114.62 -66.45 -60.61
N ARG A 67 114.24 -67.53 -59.92
CA ARG A 67 112.91 -67.66 -59.29
C ARG A 67 112.77 -66.83 -58.01
N SER A 68 113.84 -66.74 -57.21
CA SER A 68 113.88 -65.86 -56.03
C SER A 68 113.71 -64.38 -56.41
N ILE A 69 114.32 -63.95 -57.52
CA ILE A 69 114.14 -62.58 -58.05
C ILE A 69 112.67 -62.31 -58.40
N ILE A 70 112.00 -63.24 -59.08
CA ILE A 70 110.57 -63.11 -59.45
C ILE A 70 109.67 -63.01 -58.21
N ILE A 71 109.92 -63.82 -57.17
CA ILE A 71 109.15 -63.77 -55.92
C ILE A 71 109.34 -62.42 -55.21
N ASN A 72 110.58 -61.93 -55.14
CA ASN A 72 110.89 -60.63 -54.54
C ASN A 72 110.30 -59.46 -55.34
N GLN A 73 110.28 -59.54 -56.68
CA GLN A 73 109.60 -58.56 -57.53
C GLN A 73 108.08 -58.54 -57.25
N ASN A 74 107.43 -59.71 -57.21
CA ASN A 74 106.00 -59.80 -56.89
C ASN A 74 105.67 -59.25 -55.49
N PHE A 75 106.54 -59.43 -54.50
CA PHE A 75 106.37 -58.84 -53.17
C PHE A 75 106.51 -57.31 -53.20
N LEU A 76 107.48 -56.77 -53.95
CA LEU A 76 107.67 -55.33 -54.12
C LEU A 76 106.49 -54.68 -54.86
N GLU A 77 105.95 -55.36 -55.86
CA GLU A 77 104.75 -54.97 -56.61
C GLU A 77 103.50 -54.90 -55.71
N ALA A 78 103.35 -55.86 -54.79
CA ALA A 78 102.27 -55.87 -53.80
C ALA A 78 102.45 -54.79 -52.73
N PHE A 79 103.66 -54.62 -52.20
CA PHE A 79 103.96 -53.62 -51.16
C PHE A 79 103.83 -52.18 -51.69
N ARG A 80 104.10 -51.95 -52.98
CA ARG A 80 103.89 -50.67 -53.65
C ARG A 80 102.45 -50.17 -53.50
N LYS A 81 101.47 -51.06 -53.75
CA LYS A 81 100.04 -50.75 -53.64
C LYS A 81 99.60 -50.41 -52.21
N VAL A 82 100.25 -51.03 -51.21
CA VAL A 82 100.04 -50.69 -49.79
C VAL A 82 100.59 -49.30 -49.47
N LYS A 83 101.76 -48.93 -50.00
CA LYS A 83 102.30 -47.57 -49.86
C LYS A 83 101.39 -46.54 -50.54
N GLU A 84 100.99 -46.79 -51.78
CA GLU A 84 100.13 -45.88 -52.57
C GLU A 84 98.78 -45.65 -51.87
N GLY A 85 98.18 -46.69 -51.26
CA GLY A 85 96.99 -46.53 -50.42
C GLY A 85 97.22 -45.73 -49.13
N LEU A 86 98.40 -45.84 -48.51
CA LEU A 86 98.74 -45.09 -47.30
C LEU A 86 99.05 -43.61 -47.61
N ASP A 87 99.73 -43.34 -48.73
CA ASP A 87 99.96 -41.98 -49.25
C ASP A 87 98.62 -41.29 -49.55
N GLN A 88 97.66 -42.01 -50.15
CA GLN A 88 96.32 -41.47 -50.42
C GLN A 88 95.57 -41.11 -49.13
N ILE A 89 95.56 -42.00 -48.11
CA ILE A 89 94.93 -41.72 -46.82
C ILE A 89 95.57 -40.49 -46.15
N TYR A 90 96.89 -40.30 -46.28
CA TYR A 90 97.56 -39.09 -45.78
C TYR A 90 97.12 -37.83 -46.53
N GLN A 91 96.87 -37.91 -47.84
CA GLN A 91 96.33 -36.79 -48.61
C GLN A 91 94.88 -36.48 -48.23
N ASP A 92 94.01 -37.50 -48.16
CA ASP A 92 92.59 -37.38 -47.79
C ASP A 92 92.42 -36.69 -46.41
N VAL A 93 93.27 -37.03 -45.44
CA VAL A 93 93.27 -36.42 -44.10
C VAL A 93 93.71 -34.95 -44.13
N ASN A 94 94.68 -34.58 -44.98
CA ASN A 94 95.09 -33.17 -45.13
C ASN A 94 94.02 -32.35 -45.85
N ASP A 95 93.40 -32.89 -46.89
CA ASP A 95 92.32 -32.23 -47.64
C ASP A 95 91.08 -32.05 -46.76
N MET A 96 90.74 -33.04 -45.93
CA MET A 96 89.70 -32.93 -44.90
C MET A 96 90.02 -31.85 -43.86
N ASN A 97 91.27 -31.79 -43.37
CA ASN A 97 91.70 -30.73 -42.44
C ASN A 97 91.59 -29.33 -43.08
N SER A 98 91.96 -29.19 -44.36
CA SER A 98 91.80 -27.95 -45.13
C SER A 98 90.32 -27.55 -45.27
N ALA A 99 89.44 -28.51 -45.58
CA ALA A 99 88.00 -28.30 -45.67
C ALA A 99 87.38 -27.87 -44.32
N VAL A 100 87.75 -28.51 -43.20
CA VAL A 100 87.26 -28.15 -41.86
C VAL A 100 87.66 -26.72 -41.47
N ASN A 101 88.92 -26.34 -41.69
CA ASN A 101 89.38 -24.97 -41.43
C ASN A 101 88.65 -23.94 -42.31
N THR A 102 88.42 -24.27 -43.60
CA THR A 102 87.65 -23.43 -44.53
C THR A 102 86.22 -23.23 -44.05
N MET A 103 85.50 -24.31 -43.72
CA MET A 103 84.12 -24.26 -43.21
C MET A 103 84.04 -23.47 -41.90
N SER A 104 85.01 -23.65 -40.97
CA SER A 104 85.03 -22.90 -39.72
C SER A 104 85.18 -21.39 -39.94
N SER A 105 86.00 -20.97 -40.92
CA SER A 105 86.16 -19.56 -41.28
C SER A 105 84.87 -18.97 -41.88
N GLN A 106 84.21 -19.71 -42.77
CA GLN A 106 82.93 -19.30 -43.37
C GLN A 106 81.82 -19.21 -42.33
N LEU A 107 81.69 -20.20 -41.45
CA LEU A 107 80.71 -20.21 -40.37
C LEU A 107 80.88 -19.01 -39.43
N SER A 108 82.12 -18.62 -39.13
CA SER A 108 82.41 -17.41 -38.35
C SER A 108 82.00 -16.13 -39.08
N ALA A 109 82.28 -16.02 -40.38
CA ALA A 109 81.92 -14.85 -41.18
C ALA A 109 80.40 -14.72 -41.34
N THR A 110 79.69 -15.80 -41.67
CA THR A 110 78.23 -15.82 -41.77
C THR A 110 77.58 -15.46 -40.44
N LYS A 111 78.04 -16.02 -39.32
CA LYS A 111 77.49 -15.73 -37.98
C LYS A 111 77.57 -14.25 -37.61
N ALA A 112 78.63 -13.54 -38.01
CA ALA A 112 78.75 -12.09 -37.81
C ALA A 112 77.74 -11.30 -38.66
N GLN A 113 77.60 -11.66 -39.95
CA GLN A 113 76.64 -11.01 -40.86
C GLN A 113 75.18 -11.25 -40.45
N THR A 114 74.83 -12.47 -40.03
CA THR A 114 73.47 -12.80 -39.55
C THR A 114 73.10 -11.97 -38.31
N HIS A 115 74.04 -11.68 -37.41
CA HIS A 115 73.77 -10.89 -36.22
C HIS A 115 73.39 -9.42 -36.55
N GLN A 116 74.09 -8.79 -37.50
CA GLN A 116 73.73 -7.44 -37.96
C GLN A 116 72.36 -7.42 -38.65
N LEU A 117 72.04 -8.46 -39.43
CA LEU A 117 70.76 -8.55 -40.12
C LEU A 117 69.59 -8.66 -39.12
N ILE A 118 69.71 -9.52 -38.11
CA ILE A 118 68.70 -9.69 -37.05
C ILE A 118 68.45 -8.39 -36.28
N GLU A 119 69.50 -7.64 -35.95
CA GLU A 119 69.40 -6.36 -35.25
C GLU A 119 68.66 -5.30 -36.09
N GLN A 120 68.92 -5.25 -37.40
CA GLN A 120 68.16 -4.37 -38.32
C GLN A 120 66.70 -4.82 -38.49
N THR A 121 66.45 -6.12 -38.63
CA THR A 121 65.08 -6.66 -38.77
C THR A 121 64.25 -6.40 -37.52
N THR A 122 64.80 -6.62 -36.32
CA THR A 122 64.07 -6.37 -35.06
C THR A 122 63.78 -4.88 -34.85
N LYS A 123 64.69 -3.97 -35.23
CA LYS A 123 64.43 -2.53 -35.20
C LYS A 123 63.30 -2.12 -36.16
N LEU A 124 63.33 -2.63 -37.40
CA LEU A 124 62.28 -2.35 -38.39
C LEU A 124 60.92 -2.92 -37.97
N GLN A 125 60.89 -4.10 -37.34
CA GLN A 125 59.67 -4.67 -36.77
C GLN A 125 59.08 -3.76 -35.69
N MET A 126 59.89 -3.28 -34.75
CA MET A 126 59.44 -2.34 -33.71
C MET A 126 58.92 -1.02 -34.26
N GLU A 127 59.50 -0.51 -35.36
CA GLU A 127 58.99 0.69 -36.04
C GLU A 127 57.68 0.41 -36.79
N ASN A 128 57.55 -0.74 -37.45
CA ASN A 128 56.32 -1.18 -38.12
C ASN A 128 55.16 -1.38 -37.14
N ASP A 129 55.37 -2.09 -36.03
CA ASP A 129 54.33 -2.34 -35.02
C ASP A 129 53.85 -1.02 -34.39
N LYS A 130 54.77 -0.06 -34.19
CA LYS A 130 54.48 1.30 -33.70
C LYS A 130 53.71 2.15 -34.71
N LEU A 131 53.92 1.94 -36.01
CA LEU A 131 53.16 2.60 -37.08
C LEU A 131 51.75 1.99 -37.22
N ALA A 132 51.63 0.66 -37.19
CA ALA A 132 50.34 -0.03 -37.22
C ALA A 132 49.43 0.38 -36.04
N MET A 133 49.99 0.47 -34.82
CA MET A 133 49.24 0.95 -33.66
C MET A 133 48.79 2.42 -33.82
N LYS A 134 49.64 3.29 -34.39
CA LYS A 134 49.26 4.68 -34.71
C LYS A 134 48.13 4.76 -35.73
N GLU A 135 48.19 3.94 -36.79
CA GLU A 135 47.14 3.87 -37.81
C GLU A 135 45.80 3.41 -37.20
N GLN A 136 45.83 2.39 -36.34
CA GLN A 136 44.65 1.90 -35.63
C GLN A 136 44.04 2.97 -34.72
N VAL A 137 44.86 3.71 -33.97
CA VAL A 137 44.41 4.83 -33.13
C VAL A 137 43.84 5.98 -33.98
N ALA A 138 44.46 6.34 -35.10
CA ALA A 138 43.96 7.39 -35.98
C ALA A 138 42.60 7.01 -36.61
N LYS A 139 42.45 5.76 -37.09
CA LYS A 139 41.18 5.23 -37.60
C LYS A 139 40.09 5.19 -36.53
N ALA A 140 40.44 4.82 -35.29
CA ALA A 140 39.52 4.86 -34.16
C ALA A 140 39.09 6.30 -33.81
N PHE A 141 40.02 7.26 -33.82
CA PHE A 141 39.74 8.67 -33.53
C PHE A 141 38.78 9.29 -34.55
N VAL A 142 39.05 9.14 -35.86
CA VAL A 142 38.16 9.63 -36.92
C VAL A 142 36.77 9.01 -36.80
N LYS A 143 36.68 7.68 -36.61
CA LYS A 143 35.40 7.00 -36.40
C LYS A 143 34.66 7.46 -35.14
N ALA A 144 35.37 7.87 -34.10
CA ALA A 144 34.78 8.32 -32.83
C ALA A 144 34.23 9.75 -32.93
N PHE A 145 34.98 10.69 -33.50
CA PHE A 145 34.74 12.14 -33.39
C PHE A 145 34.33 12.85 -34.69
N GLN A 146 34.30 12.17 -35.83
CA GLN A 146 33.87 12.76 -37.12
C GLN A 146 32.63 12.02 -37.66
N LEU A 147 31.73 12.78 -38.30
CA LEU A 147 30.58 12.25 -39.06
C LEU A 147 31.01 11.84 -40.47
N SER A 148 30.36 10.84 -41.06
CA SER A 148 30.51 10.54 -42.49
C SER A 148 29.82 11.58 -43.36
N GLU A 149 30.18 11.65 -44.65
CA GLU A 149 29.45 12.51 -45.59
C GLU A 149 27.98 12.05 -45.74
N ASP A 150 27.70 10.75 -45.69
CA ASP A 150 26.31 10.23 -45.73
C ASP A 150 25.49 10.70 -44.52
N GLU A 151 26.09 10.71 -43.32
CA GLU A 151 25.47 11.27 -42.10
C GLU A 151 25.20 12.78 -42.26
N LEU A 152 26.13 13.53 -42.85
CA LEU A 152 25.95 14.96 -43.15
C LEU A 152 24.86 15.21 -44.20
N GLN A 153 24.73 14.36 -45.22
CA GLN A 153 23.65 14.45 -46.21
C GLN A 153 22.28 14.20 -45.56
N ILE A 154 22.15 13.20 -44.68
CA ILE A 154 20.90 12.93 -43.92
C ILE A 154 20.48 14.16 -43.09
N LEU A 155 21.42 14.85 -42.44
CA LEU A 155 21.14 16.07 -41.67
C LEU A 155 20.80 17.29 -42.55
N ARG A 156 21.32 17.37 -43.79
CA ARG A 156 21.16 18.53 -44.68
C ARG A 156 20.00 18.42 -45.66
N SER A 157 19.69 17.23 -46.17
CA SER A 157 18.74 17.06 -47.28
C SER A 157 18.05 15.69 -47.28
N GLY A 158 16.72 15.71 -47.17
CA GLY A 158 15.84 14.54 -47.16
C GLY A 158 14.54 14.84 -46.40
N ASP A 159 13.68 13.83 -46.22
CA ASP A 159 12.59 13.90 -45.25
C ASP A 159 13.09 13.62 -43.82
N VAL A 160 12.25 13.86 -42.81
CA VAL A 160 12.54 13.50 -41.41
C VAL A 160 12.11 12.05 -41.18
N SER A 161 13.10 11.16 -41.11
CA SER A 161 12.94 9.71 -40.93
C SER A 161 13.58 9.22 -39.62
N VAL A 162 13.52 7.91 -39.35
CA VAL A 162 14.15 7.31 -38.16
C VAL A 162 15.68 7.49 -38.20
N GLU A 163 16.28 7.42 -39.38
CA GLU A 163 17.71 7.63 -39.62
C GLU A 163 18.14 9.06 -39.25
N PHE A 164 17.30 10.07 -39.51
CA PHE A 164 17.58 11.46 -39.12
C PHE A 164 17.74 11.59 -37.60
N PHE A 165 16.88 10.95 -36.81
CA PHE A 165 16.98 10.95 -35.35
C PHE A 165 18.23 10.21 -34.85
N ALA A 166 18.60 9.10 -35.49
CA ALA A 166 19.82 8.36 -35.15
C ALA A 166 21.10 9.18 -35.41
N VAL A 167 21.16 9.93 -36.52
CA VAL A 167 22.30 10.82 -36.79
C VAL A 167 22.31 12.05 -35.87
N LEU A 168 21.16 12.61 -35.51
CA LEU A 168 21.09 13.71 -34.52
C LEU A 168 21.55 13.25 -33.12
N GLU A 169 21.27 12.00 -32.73
CA GLU A 169 21.84 11.40 -31.54
C GLU A 169 23.35 11.14 -31.67
N ARG A 170 23.84 10.75 -32.85
CA ARG A 170 25.28 10.64 -33.15
C ARG A 170 26.01 11.97 -32.95
N VAL A 171 25.47 13.08 -33.46
CA VAL A 171 25.98 14.46 -33.23
C VAL A 171 26.06 14.76 -31.73
N THR A 172 24.95 14.54 -31.02
CA THR A 172 24.84 14.78 -29.57
C THR A 172 25.89 13.97 -28.78
N LYS A 173 26.12 12.71 -29.19
CA LYS A 173 27.14 11.86 -28.60
C LYS A 173 28.57 12.35 -28.89
N ILE A 174 28.89 12.74 -30.12
CA ILE A 174 30.22 13.30 -30.47
C ILE A 174 30.50 14.56 -29.64
N HIS A 175 29.52 15.46 -29.50
CA HIS A 175 29.64 16.65 -28.66
C HIS A 175 29.86 16.28 -27.18
N LYS A 176 29.16 15.27 -26.65
CA LYS A 176 29.35 14.81 -25.26
C LYS A 176 30.73 14.18 -25.06
N ASP A 177 31.12 13.25 -25.94
CA ASP A 177 32.38 12.51 -25.87
C ASP A 177 33.59 13.46 -26.00
N SER A 178 33.46 14.58 -26.72
CA SER A 178 34.52 15.60 -26.88
C SER A 178 34.97 16.25 -25.55
N ASN A 179 34.15 16.22 -24.49
CA ASN A 179 34.58 16.66 -23.15
C ASN A 179 35.72 15.79 -22.57
N THR A 180 35.83 14.53 -23.01
CA THR A 180 36.97 13.66 -22.66
C THR A 180 38.27 14.15 -23.33
N LEU A 181 38.18 14.68 -24.56
CA LEU A 181 39.32 15.27 -25.25
C LEU A 181 39.81 16.56 -24.56
N VAL A 182 38.90 17.43 -24.13
CA VAL A 182 39.21 18.61 -23.28
C VAL A 182 39.99 18.17 -22.04
N SER A 183 39.51 17.12 -21.37
CA SER A 183 40.12 16.56 -20.14
C SER A 183 41.50 15.91 -20.39
N SER A 184 41.74 15.39 -21.59
CA SER A 184 43.01 14.76 -21.99
C SER A 184 44.08 15.75 -22.51
N GLY A 185 43.80 17.06 -22.47
CA GLY A 185 44.71 18.12 -22.94
C GLY A 185 44.54 18.52 -24.41
N GLY A 186 43.61 17.90 -25.15
CA GLY A 186 43.31 18.22 -26.56
C GLY A 186 42.37 19.42 -26.75
N GLN A 187 42.52 20.47 -25.93
CA GLN A 187 41.47 21.48 -25.73
C GLN A 187 41.02 22.21 -27.01
N THR A 188 41.94 22.69 -27.85
CA THR A 188 41.60 23.43 -29.09
C THR A 188 40.79 22.58 -30.06
N LEU A 189 41.29 21.37 -30.38
CA LEU A 189 40.62 20.43 -31.29
C LEU A 189 39.25 20.00 -30.74
N ALA A 190 39.13 19.82 -29.43
CA ALA A 190 37.85 19.50 -28.80
C ALA A 190 36.83 20.65 -28.92
N LEU A 191 37.27 21.90 -28.80
CA LEU A 191 36.43 23.08 -28.99
C LEU A 191 35.97 23.23 -30.44
N GLU A 192 36.88 23.07 -31.41
CA GLU A 192 36.57 23.08 -32.85
C GLU A 192 35.52 22.02 -33.22
N ILE A 193 35.68 20.79 -32.71
CA ILE A 193 34.71 19.70 -32.94
C ILE A 193 33.36 20.00 -32.26
N MET A 194 33.33 20.53 -31.04
CA MET A 194 32.08 20.90 -30.36
C MET A 194 31.35 22.05 -31.07
N GLU A 195 32.06 23.07 -31.55
CA GLU A 195 31.49 24.16 -32.36
C GLU A 195 30.86 23.62 -33.65
N GLN A 196 31.60 22.77 -34.38
CA GLN A 196 31.11 22.13 -35.61
C GLN A 196 29.87 21.24 -35.35
N MET A 197 29.85 20.46 -34.27
CA MET A 197 28.69 19.65 -33.89
C MET A 197 27.49 20.53 -33.48
N THR A 198 27.72 21.64 -32.78
CA THR A 198 26.67 22.59 -32.38
C THR A 198 25.99 23.20 -33.61
N ILE A 199 26.78 23.61 -34.62
CA ILE A 199 26.25 24.15 -35.89
C ILE A 199 25.36 23.12 -36.60
N TYR A 200 25.74 21.84 -36.61
CA TYR A 200 24.91 20.78 -37.20
C TYR A 200 23.67 20.47 -36.36
N GLN A 201 23.75 20.55 -35.02
CA GLN A 201 22.62 20.37 -34.13
C GLN A 201 21.56 21.47 -34.28
N GLU A 202 21.95 22.75 -34.33
CA GLU A 202 21.00 23.86 -34.54
C GLU A 202 20.32 23.79 -35.91
N ALA A 203 21.08 23.52 -36.98
CA ALA A 203 20.52 23.37 -38.33
C ALA A 203 19.53 22.18 -38.43
N ALA A 204 19.81 21.08 -37.73
CA ALA A 204 18.91 19.94 -37.64
C ALA A 204 17.63 20.26 -36.83
N LEU A 205 17.76 20.96 -35.69
CA LEU A 205 16.62 21.37 -34.87
C LEU A 205 15.72 22.39 -35.58
N GLU A 206 16.28 23.33 -36.35
CA GLU A 206 15.47 24.26 -37.14
C GLU A 206 14.68 23.54 -38.25
N ARG A 207 15.32 22.59 -38.95
CA ARG A 207 14.66 21.74 -39.96
C ARG A 207 13.55 20.89 -39.33
N LEU A 208 13.80 20.32 -38.15
CA LEU A 208 12.84 19.52 -37.38
C LEU A 208 11.63 20.36 -36.93
N TYR A 209 11.86 21.59 -36.46
CA TYR A 209 10.82 22.56 -36.10
C TYR A 209 9.92 22.90 -37.32
N ARG A 210 10.52 23.24 -38.46
CA ARG A 210 9.79 23.55 -39.70
C ARG A 210 8.96 22.35 -40.18
N TRP A 211 9.51 21.14 -40.11
CA TRP A 211 8.80 19.90 -40.41
C TRP A 211 7.61 19.68 -39.48
N ALA A 212 7.81 19.80 -38.16
CA ALA A 212 6.77 19.61 -37.16
C ALA A 212 5.58 20.55 -37.39
N GLN A 213 5.83 21.86 -37.61
CA GLN A 213 4.76 22.84 -37.88
C GLN A 213 3.90 22.53 -39.11
N VAL A 214 4.48 21.94 -40.16
CA VAL A 214 3.73 21.49 -41.35
C VAL A 214 2.92 20.23 -41.03
N HIS A 215 3.53 19.26 -40.36
CA HIS A 215 2.91 17.96 -40.08
C HIS A 215 1.86 17.99 -38.96
N CYS A 216 1.80 19.04 -38.12
CA CYS A 216 0.76 19.27 -37.10
C CYS A 216 -0.70 19.08 -37.59
N LYS A 217 -0.95 19.17 -38.90
CA LYS A 217 -2.29 19.08 -39.52
C LYS A 217 -2.71 17.67 -39.93
N ASN A 218 -1.77 16.72 -39.97
CA ASN A 218 -1.96 15.39 -40.56
C ASN A 218 -1.58 14.26 -39.56
N ILE A 219 -1.76 14.51 -38.26
CA ILE A 219 -1.29 13.64 -37.17
C ILE A 219 -2.14 12.38 -36.96
N ASP A 220 -3.33 12.31 -37.57
CA ASP A 220 -4.35 11.27 -37.32
C ASP A 220 -4.01 9.87 -37.90
N THR A 221 -2.73 9.54 -38.09
CA THR A 221 -2.25 8.18 -38.41
C THR A 221 -1.20 7.69 -37.41
N PRO A 222 -1.20 6.40 -37.02
CA PRO A 222 -0.26 5.87 -36.00
C PRO A 222 1.23 6.06 -36.34
N ALA A 223 1.60 6.00 -37.63
CA ALA A 223 2.99 6.20 -38.06
C ALA A 223 3.44 7.66 -37.90
N SER A 224 2.54 8.63 -38.14
CA SER A 224 2.81 10.05 -37.91
C SER A 224 3.02 10.36 -36.43
N ASN A 225 2.23 9.74 -35.53
CA ASN A 225 2.37 9.90 -34.09
C ASN A 225 3.77 9.54 -33.58
N GLN A 226 4.34 8.43 -34.04
CA GLN A 226 5.66 7.98 -33.59
C GLN A 226 6.77 8.98 -33.97
N LEU A 227 6.83 9.41 -35.24
CA LEU A 227 7.81 10.41 -35.70
C LEU A 227 7.60 11.78 -35.05
N PHE A 228 6.35 12.16 -34.75
CA PHE A 228 6.06 13.41 -34.07
C PHE A 228 6.48 13.38 -32.58
N SER A 229 6.28 12.27 -31.87
CA SER A 229 6.76 12.11 -30.49
C SER A 229 8.30 12.16 -30.39
N LEU A 230 9.01 11.55 -31.35
CA LEU A 230 10.46 11.69 -31.52
C LEU A 230 10.87 13.14 -31.78
N ALA A 231 10.11 13.88 -32.60
CA ALA A 231 10.37 15.30 -32.86
C ALA A 231 10.23 16.15 -31.60
N MET A 232 9.16 15.97 -30.82
CA MET A 232 8.94 16.69 -29.55
C MET A 232 10.04 16.36 -28.53
N SER A 233 10.45 15.09 -28.45
CA SER A 233 11.56 14.62 -27.60
C SER A 233 12.92 15.27 -27.90
N LYS A 234 13.18 15.71 -29.14
CA LYS A 234 14.39 16.48 -29.48
C LYS A 234 14.18 18.00 -29.43
N LEU A 235 12.95 18.50 -29.63
CA LEU A 235 12.63 19.93 -29.57
C LEU A 235 12.51 20.49 -28.14
N GLN A 236 12.26 19.65 -27.12
CA GLN A 236 12.21 20.10 -25.71
C GLN A 236 13.50 20.82 -25.26
N ASP A 237 14.67 20.51 -25.85
CA ASP A 237 15.95 21.19 -25.60
C ASP A 237 15.99 22.65 -26.13
N ARG A 238 14.96 23.09 -26.85
CA ARG A 238 14.76 24.46 -27.33
C ARG A 238 13.31 24.90 -27.04
N SER A 239 13.01 25.13 -25.76
CA SER A 239 11.68 25.45 -25.21
C SER A 239 10.85 26.47 -26.02
N THR A 240 11.48 27.50 -26.59
CA THR A 240 10.82 28.47 -27.49
C THR A 240 10.26 27.82 -28.76
N LEU A 241 11.04 26.99 -29.45
CA LEU A 241 10.58 26.26 -30.65
C LEU A 241 9.53 25.22 -30.29
N PHE A 242 9.72 24.54 -29.15
CA PHE A 242 8.78 23.56 -28.60
C PHE A 242 7.38 24.17 -28.39
N LYS A 243 7.27 25.29 -27.65
CA LYS A 243 5.97 25.96 -27.44
C LYS A 243 5.36 26.53 -28.73
N TYR A 244 6.15 26.97 -29.72
CA TYR A 244 5.63 27.36 -31.04
C TYR A 244 5.04 26.18 -31.85
N VAL A 245 5.52 24.95 -31.66
CA VAL A 245 4.91 23.75 -32.27
C VAL A 245 3.61 23.39 -31.56
N ILE A 246 3.58 23.43 -30.22
CA ILE A 246 2.35 23.21 -29.43
C ILE A 246 1.26 24.22 -29.81
N GLY A 247 1.58 25.51 -29.88
CA GLY A 247 0.61 26.55 -30.28
C GLY A 247 0.06 26.35 -31.70
N ALA A 248 0.89 25.89 -32.64
CA ALA A 248 0.45 25.59 -34.01
C ALA A 248 -0.49 24.35 -34.04
N TYR A 249 -0.18 23.31 -33.27
CA TYR A 249 -1.02 22.13 -33.12
C TYR A 249 -2.36 22.46 -32.43
N CYS A 250 -2.33 23.15 -31.30
CA CYS A 250 -3.53 23.54 -30.55
C CYS A 250 -4.45 24.45 -31.37
N THR A 251 -3.88 25.39 -32.14
CA THR A 251 -4.64 26.22 -33.10
C THR A 251 -5.41 25.35 -34.11
N HIS A 252 -4.78 24.28 -34.62
CA HIS A 252 -5.43 23.39 -35.58
C HIS A 252 -6.54 22.55 -34.92
N LYS A 253 -6.26 21.83 -33.82
CA LYS A 253 -7.28 21.00 -33.15
C LYS A 253 -8.42 21.83 -32.55
N ARG A 254 -8.18 23.07 -32.09
CA ARG A 254 -9.24 24.04 -31.75
C ARG A 254 -10.23 24.25 -32.90
N SER A 255 -9.72 24.42 -34.13
CA SER A 255 -10.59 24.61 -35.32
C SER A 255 -11.38 23.36 -35.70
N VAL A 256 -10.86 22.16 -35.37
CA VAL A 256 -11.52 20.88 -35.57
C VAL A 256 -12.64 20.69 -34.54
N LEU A 257 -12.33 20.83 -33.24
CA LEU A 257 -13.29 20.70 -32.13
C LEU A 257 -14.49 21.67 -32.26
N VAL A 258 -14.25 22.92 -32.67
CA VAL A 258 -15.32 23.90 -32.90
C VAL A 258 -16.23 23.49 -34.06
N ARG A 259 -15.68 22.92 -35.14
CA ARG A 259 -16.46 22.39 -36.25
C ARG A 259 -17.28 21.17 -35.82
N GLU A 260 -16.66 20.21 -35.14
CA GLU A 260 -17.30 18.99 -34.65
C GLU A 260 -18.48 19.30 -33.70
N PHE A 261 -18.31 20.26 -32.78
CA PHE A 261 -19.40 20.70 -31.91
C PHE A 261 -20.56 21.33 -32.70
N LEU A 262 -20.28 22.21 -33.67
CA LEU A 262 -21.32 22.84 -34.50
C LEU A 262 -22.03 21.83 -35.43
N GLU A 263 -21.34 20.80 -35.91
CA GLU A 263 -21.94 19.72 -36.71
C GLU A 263 -22.76 18.76 -35.83
N ALA A 264 -22.32 18.46 -34.60
CA ALA A 264 -23.11 17.70 -33.63
C ALA A 264 -24.44 18.42 -33.28
N LEU A 265 -24.38 19.73 -33.08
CA LEU A 265 -25.55 20.57 -32.81
C LEU A 265 -26.57 20.55 -33.95
N THR A 266 -26.12 20.60 -35.22
CA THR A 266 -26.98 20.92 -36.38
C THR A 266 -27.24 19.76 -37.35
N LYS A 267 -26.36 18.74 -37.41
CA LYS A 267 -26.45 17.59 -38.33
C LYS A 267 -26.53 16.24 -37.62
N GLY A 268 -26.06 16.17 -36.38
CA GLY A 268 -25.82 14.90 -35.69
C GLY A 268 -24.45 14.31 -36.02
N VAL A 269 -24.03 13.30 -35.27
CA VAL A 269 -22.70 12.66 -35.40
C VAL A 269 -22.86 11.14 -35.42
N LEU A 270 -22.00 10.46 -36.16
CA LEU A 270 -21.86 9.00 -36.07
C LEU A 270 -21.15 8.64 -34.77
N ASP A 271 -21.74 7.75 -33.97
CA ASP A 271 -21.05 7.19 -32.80
C ASP A 271 -19.98 6.15 -33.19
N SER A 272 -19.27 5.61 -32.19
CA SER A 272 -18.20 4.62 -32.38
C SER A 272 -18.67 3.29 -33.00
N ASN A 273 -19.98 3.05 -33.07
CA ASN A 273 -20.58 1.88 -33.72
C ASN A 273 -21.11 2.21 -35.14
N GLY A 274 -20.94 3.45 -35.60
CA GLY A 274 -21.42 3.92 -36.89
C GLY A 274 -22.92 4.27 -36.93
N VAL A 275 -23.57 4.43 -35.76
CA VAL A 275 -24.99 4.83 -35.70
C VAL A 275 -25.07 6.36 -35.69
N LEU A 276 -25.91 6.94 -36.56
CA LEU A 276 -26.11 8.38 -36.63
C LEU A 276 -26.98 8.85 -35.45
N GLN A 277 -26.34 9.49 -34.47
CA GLN A 277 -27.03 10.18 -33.39
C GLN A 277 -27.71 11.46 -33.95
N PRO A 278 -28.96 11.76 -33.57
CA PRO A 278 -29.68 12.92 -34.08
C PRO A 278 -29.02 14.25 -33.67
N PRO A 279 -29.26 15.36 -34.41
CA PRO A 279 -28.76 16.68 -34.05
C PRO A 279 -29.12 17.03 -32.60
N LEU A 280 -28.18 17.57 -31.82
CA LEU A 280 -28.43 17.86 -30.40
C LEU A 280 -29.58 18.85 -30.21
N GLU A 281 -29.79 19.76 -31.16
CA GLU A 281 -30.90 20.74 -31.15
C GLU A 281 -32.30 20.08 -31.21
N MET A 282 -32.41 18.81 -31.63
CA MET A 282 -33.66 18.01 -31.51
C MET A 282 -34.05 17.69 -30.07
N SER A 283 -33.19 17.96 -29.08
CA SER A 283 -33.50 17.75 -27.65
C SER A 283 -33.93 19.05 -26.93
N ALA A 284 -34.07 20.18 -27.64
CA ALA A 284 -34.31 21.49 -27.04
C ALA A 284 -35.65 21.61 -26.27
N ASP A 285 -36.62 20.73 -26.52
CA ASP A 285 -37.88 20.65 -25.77
C ASP A 285 -37.69 20.21 -24.29
N ASP A 286 -36.56 19.58 -23.97
CA ASP A 286 -36.12 19.31 -22.59
C ASP A 286 -34.85 20.14 -22.28
N PRO A 287 -35.00 21.29 -21.59
CA PRO A 287 -33.90 22.15 -21.17
C PRO A 287 -32.74 21.44 -20.44
N HIS A 288 -33.03 20.42 -19.64
CA HIS A 288 -32.02 19.72 -18.84
C HIS A 288 -31.28 18.70 -19.72
N MET A 289 -32.02 17.88 -20.47
CA MET A 289 -31.43 16.89 -21.38
C MET A 289 -30.61 17.55 -22.51
N TYR A 290 -31.05 18.71 -23.00
CA TYR A 290 -30.30 19.47 -24.02
C TYR A 290 -28.93 19.93 -23.50
N VAL A 291 -28.86 20.50 -22.29
CA VAL A 291 -27.59 20.90 -21.65
C VAL A 291 -26.73 19.66 -21.34
N ALA A 292 -27.32 18.59 -20.81
CA ALA A 292 -26.60 17.34 -20.51
C ALA A 292 -25.92 16.75 -21.76
N LYS A 293 -26.63 16.67 -22.88
CA LYS A 293 -26.06 16.14 -24.14
C LYS A 293 -24.95 17.04 -24.71
N MET A 294 -25.05 18.36 -24.59
CA MET A 294 -23.97 19.27 -25.00
C MET A 294 -22.71 19.07 -24.16
N LEU A 295 -22.85 18.92 -22.84
CA LEU A 295 -21.70 18.72 -21.93
C LEU A 295 -21.09 17.32 -22.10
N ALA A 296 -21.90 16.27 -22.22
CA ALA A 296 -21.44 14.91 -22.47
C ALA A 296 -20.70 14.76 -23.80
N PHE A 297 -21.20 15.40 -24.88
CA PHE A 297 -20.49 15.43 -26.17
C PHE A 297 -19.12 16.11 -26.04
N LEU A 298 -19.05 17.25 -25.35
CA LEU A 298 -17.78 17.96 -25.15
C LEU A 298 -16.81 17.17 -24.26
N HIS A 299 -17.29 16.47 -23.23
CA HIS A 299 -16.45 15.61 -22.39
C HIS A 299 -15.83 14.49 -23.22
N ALA A 300 -16.65 13.68 -23.88
CA ALA A 300 -16.18 12.57 -24.71
C ALA A 300 -15.26 13.05 -25.85
N THR A 301 -15.53 14.20 -26.48
CA THR A 301 -14.69 14.71 -27.57
C THR A 301 -13.34 15.21 -27.06
N VAL A 302 -13.30 15.90 -25.91
CA VAL A 302 -12.04 16.37 -25.28
C VAL A 302 -11.23 15.21 -24.71
N GLU A 303 -11.88 14.20 -24.13
CA GLU A 303 -11.26 12.98 -23.61
C GLU A 303 -10.61 12.13 -24.73
N ASN A 304 -11.25 12.03 -25.89
CA ASN A 304 -10.69 11.37 -27.08
C ASN A 304 -9.51 12.13 -27.72
N HIS A 305 -9.29 13.41 -27.38
CA HIS A 305 -8.08 14.15 -27.78
C HIS A 305 -6.88 13.73 -26.92
N ASN A 306 -6.38 12.51 -27.12
CA ASN A 306 -5.30 11.92 -26.33
C ASN A 306 -3.91 12.56 -26.64
N LEU A 307 -3.71 13.79 -26.16
CA LEU A 307 -2.49 14.56 -26.41
C LEU A 307 -1.25 13.98 -25.71
N SER A 308 -1.42 13.12 -24.69
CA SER A 308 -0.32 12.46 -23.97
C SER A 308 0.62 11.68 -24.90
N VAL A 309 0.09 11.13 -26.00
CA VAL A 309 0.85 10.39 -27.02
C VAL A 309 1.93 11.26 -27.67
N LEU A 310 1.67 12.56 -27.86
CA LEU A 310 2.60 13.51 -28.47
C LEU A 310 3.83 13.76 -27.59
N PHE A 311 3.66 13.68 -26.28
CA PHE A 311 4.67 13.95 -25.26
C PHE A 311 5.29 12.68 -24.66
N SER A 312 4.86 11.50 -25.10
CA SER A 312 5.23 10.17 -24.57
C SER A 312 6.73 9.84 -24.57
N GLN A 313 7.56 10.65 -25.23
CA GLN A 313 9.02 10.49 -25.30
C GLN A 313 9.79 11.72 -24.75
N CYS A 314 9.11 12.66 -24.10
CA CYS A 314 9.74 13.82 -23.46
C CYS A 314 10.07 13.51 -21.99
N ASP A 315 11.29 13.84 -21.56
CA ASP A 315 11.87 13.49 -20.26
C ASP A 315 12.26 14.72 -19.40
N LYS A 316 12.18 15.94 -19.96
CA LYS A 316 12.66 17.19 -19.33
C LYS A 316 11.55 18.22 -19.08
N ILE A 317 10.29 17.84 -19.32
CA ILE A 317 9.09 18.68 -19.17
C ILE A 317 8.11 17.98 -18.24
N ASP A 318 7.21 18.75 -17.62
CA ASP A 318 6.02 18.17 -17.02
C ASP A 318 5.01 17.84 -18.12
N VAL A 319 4.96 16.55 -18.48
CA VAL A 319 4.06 16.00 -19.50
C VAL A 319 2.59 16.18 -19.12
N VAL A 320 2.26 16.20 -17.83
CA VAL A 320 0.88 16.35 -17.35
C VAL A 320 0.44 17.81 -17.46
N GLU A 321 1.26 18.76 -17.02
CA GLU A 321 0.92 20.19 -17.08
C GLU A 321 0.94 20.75 -18.52
N GLU A 322 1.92 20.39 -19.36
CA GLU A 322 1.90 20.80 -20.78
C GLU A 322 0.71 20.15 -21.53
N THR A 323 0.27 18.95 -21.15
CA THR A 323 -0.98 18.33 -21.67
C THR A 323 -2.21 19.12 -21.25
N LYS A 324 -2.31 19.53 -19.97
CA LYS A 324 -3.42 20.38 -19.48
C LYS A 324 -3.45 21.74 -20.17
N GLU A 325 -2.29 22.41 -20.31
CA GLU A 325 -2.20 23.70 -21.00
C GLU A 325 -2.65 23.56 -22.47
N ALA A 326 -2.23 22.51 -23.16
CA ALA A 326 -2.65 22.22 -24.53
C ALA A 326 -4.16 21.94 -24.64
N LEU A 327 -4.75 21.15 -23.72
CA LEU A 327 -6.20 20.89 -23.70
C LEU A 327 -7.02 22.15 -23.38
N ALA A 328 -6.53 23.02 -22.48
CA ALA A 328 -7.12 24.33 -22.23
C ALA A 328 -7.07 25.23 -23.48
N GLN A 329 -5.94 25.27 -24.19
CA GLN A 329 -5.81 26.00 -25.45
C GLN A 329 -6.67 25.40 -26.58
N VAL A 330 -6.89 24.09 -26.65
CA VAL A 330 -7.78 23.49 -27.67
C VAL A 330 -9.26 23.79 -27.36
N SER A 331 -9.66 23.70 -26.09
CA SER A 331 -11.06 23.78 -25.66
C SER A 331 -11.63 25.20 -25.53
N GLU A 332 -10.78 26.24 -25.46
CA GLU A 332 -11.20 27.66 -25.42
C GLU A 332 -12.22 28.02 -26.53
N GLY A 333 -12.07 27.43 -27.73
CA GLY A 333 -12.90 27.74 -28.89
C GLY A 333 -14.39 27.40 -28.75
N VAL A 334 -14.77 26.43 -27.92
CA VAL A 334 -16.18 26.01 -27.75
C VAL A 334 -16.93 26.74 -26.64
N VAL A 335 -16.24 27.53 -25.81
CA VAL A 335 -16.84 28.28 -24.69
C VAL A 335 -17.96 29.22 -25.15
N THR A 336 -17.71 30.06 -26.16
CA THR A 336 -18.70 31.04 -26.63
C THR A 336 -19.92 30.37 -27.30
N PRO A 337 -19.77 29.40 -28.23
CA PRO A 337 -20.91 28.65 -28.79
C PRO A 337 -21.75 27.89 -27.76
N LEU A 338 -21.14 27.42 -26.67
CA LEU A 338 -21.82 26.74 -25.56
C LEU A 338 -22.57 27.74 -24.67
N LYS A 339 -21.89 28.82 -24.23
CA LYS A 339 -22.45 29.88 -23.39
C LYS A 339 -23.75 30.46 -23.99
N THR A 340 -23.72 30.84 -25.27
CA THR A 340 -24.88 31.43 -25.95
C THR A 340 -26.10 30.51 -25.98
N ARG A 341 -25.90 29.18 -25.98
CA ARG A 341 -27.00 28.20 -25.93
C ARG A 341 -27.56 28.04 -24.52
N ILE A 342 -26.68 27.94 -23.51
CA ILE A 342 -27.10 27.82 -22.11
C ILE A 342 -27.84 29.08 -21.64
N GLU A 343 -27.34 30.27 -21.96
CA GLU A 343 -28.00 31.53 -21.60
C GLU A 343 -29.40 31.63 -22.24
N ARG A 344 -29.55 31.25 -23.51
CA ARG A 344 -30.85 31.19 -24.20
C ARG A 344 -31.84 30.22 -23.55
N VAL A 345 -31.38 29.12 -22.96
CA VAL A 345 -32.23 28.18 -22.21
C VAL A 345 -32.63 28.78 -20.86
N VAL A 346 -31.67 29.34 -20.12
CA VAL A 346 -31.87 29.87 -18.76
C VAL A 346 -32.73 31.15 -18.73
N ASP A 347 -32.67 31.96 -19.79
CA ASP A 347 -33.48 33.18 -19.93
C ASP A 347 -34.92 32.92 -20.41
N HIS A 348 -35.34 31.67 -20.59
CA HIS A 348 -36.72 31.35 -20.94
C HIS A 348 -37.67 31.59 -19.75
N PRO A 349 -38.73 32.43 -19.88
CA PRO A 349 -39.52 32.87 -18.72
C PRO A 349 -40.25 31.74 -18.01
N ASP A 350 -40.71 30.74 -18.76
CA ASP A 350 -41.48 29.59 -18.25
C ASP A 350 -40.61 28.44 -17.69
N LEU A 351 -39.27 28.55 -17.73
CA LEU A 351 -38.37 27.51 -17.21
C LEU A 351 -38.60 27.32 -15.69
N PRO A 352 -38.96 26.12 -15.18
CA PRO A 352 -39.20 25.91 -13.75
C PRO A 352 -37.93 26.09 -12.92
N LEU A 353 -38.08 26.64 -11.70
CA LEU A 353 -36.93 26.84 -10.79
C LEU A 353 -36.19 25.54 -10.42
N PRO A 354 -36.85 24.38 -10.16
CA PRO A 354 -36.15 23.13 -9.94
C PRO A 354 -35.31 22.70 -11.16
N THR A 355 -35.86 22.80 -12.37
CA THR A 355 -35.14 22.49 -13.61
C THR A 355 -33.91 23.39 -13.80
N LEU A 356 -34.03 24.68 -13.47
CA LEU A 356 -32.89 25.60 -13.46
C LEU A 356 -31.84 25.21 -12.40
N CYS A 357 -32.26 24.79 -11.21
CA CYS A 357 -31.35 24.29 -10.18
C CYS A 357 -30.58 23.04 -10.65
N SER A 358 -31.27 22.07 -11.25
CA SER A 358 -30.64 20.89 -11.86
C SER A 358 -29.64 21.25 -12.95
N ILE A 359 -29.94 22.24 -13.81
CA ILE A 359 -29.02 22.73 -14.85
C ILE A 359 -27.76 23.36 -14.23
N VAL A 360 -27.88 24.16 -13.15
CA VAL A 360 -26.72 24.74 -12.47
C VAL A 360 -25.86 23.66 -11.80
N TYR A 361 -26.48 22.66 -11.16
CA TYR A 361 -25.77 21.52 -10.58
C TYR A 361 -25.01 20.70 -11.64
N LEU A 362 -25.69 20.34 -12.73
CA LEU A 362 -25.12 19.62 -13.87
C LEU A 362 -23.92 20.36 -14.46
N LEU A 363 -24.01 21.69 -14.59
CA LEU A 363 -22.89 22.53 -15.03
C LEU A 363 -21.73 22.51 -14.03
N ASN A 364 -21.99 22.54 -12.72
CA ASN A 364 -20.94 22.43 -11.70
C ASN A 364 -20.23 21.06 -11.77
N GLN A 365 -20.99 19.96 -11.81
CA GLN A 365 -20.44 18.60 -11.91
C GLN A 365 -19.50 18.44 -13.11
N HIS A 366 -19.92 18.89 -14.29
CA HIS A 366 -19.04 18.87 -15.47
C HIS A 366 -17.87 19.85 -15.36
N THR A 367 -18.02 20.98 -14.67
CA THR A 367 -16.91 21.92 -14.39
C THR A 367 -15.82 21.23 -13.59
N ASP A 368 -16.18 20.47 -12.56
CA ASP A 368 -15.23 19.75 -11.70
C ASP A 368 -14.47 18.66 -12.50
N SER A 369 -15.15 17.93 -13.40
CA SER A 369 -14.47 17.02 -14.35
C SER A 369 -13.48 17.75 -15.26
N PHE A 370 -13.89 18.85 -15.91
CA PHE A 370 -13.00 19.58 -16.81
C PHE A 370 -11.83 20.25 -16.07
N LEU A 371 -12.02 20.72 -14.83
CA LEU A 371 -10.94 21.23 -13.98
C LEU A 371 -9.85 20.18 -13.74
N GLN A 372 -10.21 18.91 -13.54
CA GLN A 372 -9.24 17.82 -13.43
C GLN A 372 -8.50 17.57 -14.76
N MET A 373 -9.19 17.67 -15.90
CA MET A 373 -8.62 17.42 -17.23
C MET A 373 -7.70 18.54 -17.76
N MET A 374 -7.95 19.81 -17.45
CA MET A 374 -7.22 20.95 -18.06
C MET A 374 -6.89 22.12 -17.11
N GLY A 375 -7.15 21.99 -15.80
CA GLY A 375 -6.98 23.08 -14.84
C GLY A 375 -7.99 24.21 -15.06
N HIS A 376 -7.68 25.42 -14.56
CA HIS A 376 -8.58 26.57 -14.62
C HIS A 376 -8.71 27.25 -16.00
N GLY A 377 -8.03 26.75 -17.03
CA GLY A 377 -8.04 27.33 -18.38
C GLY A 377 -9.22 26.87 -19.25
N GLY A 378 -9.27 27.39 -20.49
CA GLY A 378 -10.11 26.85 -21.56
C GLY A 378 -11.59 26.70 -21.21
N LEU A 379 -12.13 25.51 -21.51
CA LEU A 379 -13.54 25.19 -21.25
C LEU A 379 -13.90 25.19 -19.76
N ALA A 380 -12.99 24.76 -18.88
CA ALA A 380 -13.25 24.75 -17.44
C ALA A 380 -13.44 26.18 -16.88
N GLY A 381 -12.53 27.10 -17.22
CA GLY A 381 -12.69 28.52 -16.87
C GLY A 381 -13.93 29.16 -17.50
N GLY A 382 -14.28 28.76 -18.73
CA GLY A 382 -15.52 29.17 -19.40
C GLY A 382 -16.78 28.70 -18.67
N LEU A 383 -16.81 27.46 -18.18
CA LEU A 383 -17.94 26.89 -17.43
C LEU A 383 -18.12 27.55 -16.07
N ILE A 384 -17.04 27.87 -15.34
CA ILE A 384 -17.13 28.63 -14.07
C ILE A 384 -17.90 29.95 -14.27
N ALA A 385 -17.60 30.68 -15.34
CA ALA A 385 -18.29 31.94 -15.67
C ALA A 385 -19.77 31.74 -16.08
N ILE A 386 -20.11 30.58 -16.67
CA ILE A 386 -21.50 30.22 -16.99
C ILE A 386 -22.26 29.82 -15.71
N VAL A 387 -21.69 28.98 -14.84
CA VAL A 387 -22.26 28.57 -13.55
C VAL A 387 -22.60 29.79 -12.69
N ALA A 388 -21.71 30.79 -12.61
CA ALA A 388 -21.96 32.05 -11.90
C ALA A 388 -23.18 32.81 -12.49
N SER A 389 -23.19 33.05 -13.81
CA SER A 389 -24.29 33.72 -14.52
C SER A 389 -25.64 33.03 -14.29
N CYS A 390 -25.67 31.69 -14.36
CA CYS A 390 -26.89 30.92 -14.13
C CYS A 390 -27.32 30.90 -12.66
N THR A 391 -26.38 30.93 -11.72
CA THR A 391 -26.64 31.00 -10.26
C THR A 391 -27.29 32.33 -9.88
N ASP A 392 -26.77 33.45 -10.38
CA ASP A 392 -27.34 34.78 -10.10
C ASP A 392 -28.77 34.89 -10.65
N LYS A 393 -29.04 34.34 -11.85
CA LYS A 393 -30.39 34.27 -12.44
C LYS A 393 -31.35 33.39 -11.63
N LEU A 394 -30.88 32.25 -11.11
CA LEU A 394 -31.64 31.37 -10.21
C LEU A 394 -32.03 32.11 -8.92
N LEU A 395 -31.07 32.71 -8.23
CA LEU A 395 -31.29 33.43 -6.97
C LEU A 395 -32.19 34.65 -7.15
N LEU A 396 -32.08 35.37 -8.28
CA LEU A 396 -32.95 36.49 -8.62
C LEU A 396 -34.41 36.05 -8.81
N ARG A 397 -34.67 35.02 -9.62
CA ARG A 397 -36.04 34.51 -9.85
C ARG A 397 -36.64 33.91 -8.58
N LEU A 398 -35.83 33.22 -7.75
CA LEU A 398 -36.25 32.72 -6.45
C LEU A 398 -36.70 33.86 -5.51
N ASN A 399 -35.88 34.91 -5.37
CA ASN A 399 -36.17 36.04 -4.48
C ASN A 399 -37.44 36.80 -4.88
N VAL A 400 -37.77 36.87 -6.17
CA VAL A 400 -39.05 37.45 -6.64
C VAL A 400 -40.23 36.56 -6.24
N LEU A 401 -40.12 35.23 -6.39
CA LEU A 401 -41.19 34.29 -6.03
C LEU A 401 -41.44 34.23 -4.52
N VAL A 402 -40.39 34.14 -3.69
CA VAL A 402 -40.53 34.10 -2.23
C VAL A 402 -41.19 35.36 -1.69
N LYS A 403 -40.78 36.55 -2.17
CA LYS A 403 -41.42 37.82 -1.78
C LYS A 403 -42.89 37.86 -2.14
N LYS A 404 -43.29 37.30 -3.29
CA LYS A 404 -44.70 37.22 -3.69
C LYS A 404 -45.50 36.33 -2.73
N GLU A 405 -45.07 35.08 -2.55
CA GLU A 405 -45.77 34.11 -1.69
C GLU A 405 -45.85 34.57 -0.23
N ALA A 406 -44.76 35.11 0.32
CA ALA A 406 -44.71 35.59 1.71
C ALA A 406 -45.60 36.81 1.97
N ILE A 407 -45.79 37.69 0.97
CA ILE A 407 -46.66 38.88 1.10
C ILE A 407 -48.13 38.56 0.78
N GLU A 408 -48.40 37.72 -0.23
CA GLU A 408 -49.77 37.46 -0.69
C GLU A 408 -50.48 36.32 0.07
N ARG A 409 -49.76 35.36 0.67
CA ARG A 409 -50.37 34.13 1.23
C ARG A 409 -50.13 33.86 2.72
N ILE A 410 -49.15 34.51 3.36
CA ILE A 410 -48.94 34.37 4.82
C ILE A 410 -49.79 35.42 5.54
N SER A 411 -51.07 35.06 5.76
CA SER A 411 -52.07 35.91 6.42
C SER A 411 -52.29 35.50 7.89
N VAL A 412 -53.31 36.11 8.53
CA VAL A 412 -53.64 35.96 9.97
C VAL A 412 -53.80 34.47 10.36
N PRO A 413 -53.33 34.03 11.54
CA PRO A 413 -53.40 32.63 11.93
C PRO A 413 -54.86 32.11 11.99
N PRO A 414 -55.13 30.87 11.53
CA PRO A 414 -56.44 30.26 11.65
C PRO A 414 -56.77 29.93 13.11
N SER A 415 -58.05 29.79 13.44
CA SER A 415 -58.53 29.51 14.81
C SER A 415 -58.04 28.19 15.41
N GLY A 416 -57.56 27.25 14.59
CA GLY A 416 -56.89 26.02 15.05
C GLY A 416 -55.37 26.14 15.25
N LEU A 417 -54.79 27.34 15.08
CA LEU A 417 -53.35 27.64 15.21
C LEU A 417 -52.44 26.76 14.33
N THR A 418 -52.96 26.26 13.20
CA THR A 418 -52.21 25.50 12.20
C THR A 418 -51.41 26.42 11.26
N PRO A 419 -50.35 25.91 10.60
CA PRO A 419 -49.67 26.63 9.52
C PRO A 419 -50.63 27.04 8.39
N SER A 420 -50.22 28.03 7.59
CA SER A 420 -50.99 28.51 6.44
C SER A 420 -50.46 27.95 5.11
N ILE A 421 -51.32 27.91 4.09
CA ILE A 421 -51.01 27.35 2.76
C ILE A 421 -49.80 28.04 2.10
N GLY A 422 -49.52 29.31 2.42
CA GLY A 422 -48.30 30.00 1.96
C GLY A 422 -47.00 29.41 2.54
N ILE A 423 -47.04 28.93 3.80
CA ILE A 423 -45.91 28.24 4.45
C ILE A 423 -45.70 26.88 3.78
N GLU A 424 -46.78 26.12 3.58
CA GLU A 424 -46.74 24.81 2.90
C GLU A 424 -46.21 24.94 1.45
N SER A 425 -46.66 25.94 0.71
CA SER A 425 -46.21 26.22 -0.67
C SER A 425 -44.73 26.57 -0.75
N LEU A 426 -44.21 27.39 0.18
CA LEU A 426 -42.79 27.73 0.24
C LEU A 426 -41.90 26.56 0.70
N LEU A 427 -42.38 25.71 1.61
CA LEU A 427 -41.67 24.50 2.03
C LEU A 427 -41.71 23.40 0.95
N ALA A 428 -42.79 23.29 0.18
CA ALA A 428 -42.84 22.43 -1.01
C ALA A 428 -41.85 22.91 -2.10
N LEU A 429 -41.74 24.22 -2.31
CA LEU A 429 -40.73 24.80 -3.20
C LEU A 429 -39.30 24.54 -2.71
N LEU A 430 -39.02 24.75 -1.41
CA LEU A 430 -37.73 24.43 -0.79
C LEU A 430 -37.38 22.95 -1.01
N ARG A 431 -38.31 22.04 -0.70
CA ARG A 431 -38.13 20.61 -0.89
C ARG A 431 -37.86 20.26 -2.36
N ALA A 432 -38.57 20.86 -3.31
CA ALA A 432 -38.34 20.65 -4.74
C ALA A 432 -36.96 21.19 -5.22
N LEU A 433 -36.50 22.29 -4.64
CA LEU A 433 -35.19 22.90 -4.95
C LEU A 433 -34.01 22.16 -4.30
N LEU A 434 -34.21 21.48 -3.17
CA LEU A 434 -33.18 20.67 -2.51
C LEU A 434 -33.19 19.19 -2.96
N SER A 435 -34.32 18.68 -3.48
CA SER A 435 -34.41 17.32 -4.06
C SER A 435 -33.72 17.22 -5.42
N ALA A 436 -33.61 18.33 -6.15
CA ALA A 436 -32.56 18.49 -7.15
C ALA A 436 -31.29 18.92 -6.40
N PRO A 437 -30.22 18.10 -6.33
CA PRO A 437 -29.06 18.41 -5.48
C PRO A 437 -28.48 19.77 -5.88
N PRO A 438 -28.40 20.77 -4.98
CA PRO A 438 -27.85 22.08 -5.33
C PRO A 438 -26.31 22.02 -5.37
N PRO A 439 -25.63 22.95 -6.08
CA PRO A 439 -24.20 23.16 -5.88
C PRO A 439 -23.93 23.54 -4.40
N PRO A 440 -22.94 22.95 -3.71
CA PRO A 440 -22.69 23.20 -2.28
C PRO A 440 -22.62 24.69 -1.93
N ASN A 441 -21.85 25.46 -2.73
CA ASN A 441 -21.65 26.91 -2.58
C ASN A 441 -22.91 27.79 -2.85
N CYS A 442 -24.07 27.15 -3.06
CA CYS A 442 -25.36 27.76 -3.33
C CYS A 442 -26.48 27.29 -2.38
N VAL A 443 -26.31 26.16 -1.68
CA VAL A 443 -27.30 25.61 -0.73
C VAL A 443 -27.73 26.69 0.26
N ASP A 444 -26.78 27.28 0.99
CA ASP A 444 -27.06 28.31 2.01
C ASP A 444 -27.78 29.51 1.42
N LYS A 445 -27.46 29.91 0.19
CA LYS A 445 -28.06 31.07 -0.48
C LYS A 445 -29.52 30.80 -0.83
N ILE A 446 -29.84 29.60 -1.28
CA ILE A 446 -31.21 29.14 -1.55
C ILE A 446 -31.99 29.03 -0.24
N VAL A 447 -31.41 28.41 0.78
CA VAL A 447 -32.05 28.16 2.08
C VAL A 447 -32.31 29.46 2.84
N ASN A 448 -31.32 30.35 2.97
CA ASN A 448 -31.50 31.68 3.58
C ASN A 448 -32.56 32.50 2.81
N SER A 449 -32.56 32.45 1.47
CA SER A 449 -33.54 33.16 0.63
C SER A 449 -34.99 32.69 0.82
N ILE A 450 -35.23 31.54 1.46
CA ILE A 450 -36.56 31.00 1.74
C ILE A 450 -36.89 31.03 3.24
N ILE A 451 -36.01 30.48 4.09
CA ILE A 451 -36.31 30.27 5.51
C ILE A 451 -36.30 31.59 6.32
N GLU A 452 -35.38 32.52 6.08
CA GLU A 452 -35.38 33.78 6.86
C GLU A 452 -36.60 34.67 6.57
N PRO A 453 -37.01 34.91 5.31
CA PRO A 453 -38.26 35.60 5.00
C PRO A 453 -39.50 34.87 5.55
N LEU A 454 -39.49 33.53 5.54
CA LEU A 454 -40.57 32.70 6.07
C LEU A 454 -40.73 32.85 7.58
N ILE A 455 -39.64 32.72 8.34
CA ILE A 455 -39.63 32.93 9.80
C ILE A 455 -40.03 34.37 10.14
N GLN A 456 -39.58 35.37 9.37
CA GLN A 456 -39.97 36.77 9.59
C GLN A 456 -41.49 36.96 9.38
N ALA A 457 -42.06 36.42 8.29
CA ALA A 457 -43.48 36.51 8.00
C ALA A 457 -44.36 35.78 9.05
N ILE A 458 -43.92 34.61 9.51
CA ILE A 458 -44.57 33.84 10.59
C ILE A 458 -44.62 34.66 11.89
N ASN A 459 -43.50 35.24 12.32
CA ASN A 459 -43.45 36.07 13.53
C ASN A 459 -44.33 37.33 13.43
N VAL A 460 -44.36 37.99 12.26
CA VAL A 460 -45.24 39.14 12.02
C VAL A 460 -46.72 38.73 12.09
N SER A 461 -47.09 37.56 11.56
CA SER A 461 -48.47 37.05 11.66
C SER A 461 -48.86 36.66 13.10
N ALA A 462 -47.94 36.06 13.84
CA ALA A 462 -48.13 35.63 15.23
C ALA A 462 -48.32 36.80 16.22
N SER A 463 -47.79 37.99 15.90
CA SER A 463 -47.70 39.18 16.77
C SER A 463 -49.01 39.73 17.38
N ARG A 464 -50.17 39.18 17.01
CA ARG A 464 -51.50 39.60 17.49
C ARG A 464 -52.20 38.59 18.40
N LEU A 465 -51.56 37.45 18.67
CA LEU A 465 -52.07 36.38 19.53
C LEU A 465 -51.70 36.60 21.00
N SER A 466 -52.39 35.93 21.94
CA SER A 466 -51.93 35.85 23.33
C SER A 466 -50.66 34.99 23.46
N THR A 467 -49.90 35.11 24.56
CA THR A 467 -48.63 34.38 24.77
C THR A 467 -48.72 32.88 24.48
N SER A 468 -49.76 32.21 24.99
CA SER A 468 -50.01 30.78 24.79
C SER A 468 -50.41 30.43 23.35
N GLU A 469 -51.22 31.26 22.69
CA GLU A 469 -51.64 31.03 21.31
C GLU A 469 -50.49 31.30 20.33
N MET A 470 -49.70 32.34 20.60
CA MET A 470 -48.49 32.70 19.85
C MET A 470 -47.48 31.56 19.89
N ALA A 471 -47.16 31.06 21.09
CA ALA A 471 -46.18 29.97 21.24
C ALA A 471 -46.64 28.67 20.57
N VAL A 472 -47.93 28.32 20.61
CA VAL A 472 -48.49 27.17 19.89
C VAL A 472 -48.42 27.35 18.37
N TYR A 473 -48.82 28.51 17.85
CA TYR A 473 -48.75 28.79 16.40
C TYR A 473 -47.31 28.77 15.88
N LEU A 474 -46.39 29.43 16.59
CA LEU A 474 -44.95 29.41 16.28
C LEU A 474 -44.41 27.98 16.31
N LEU A 475 -44.71 27.19 17.34
CA LEU A 475 -44.22 25.81 17.49
C LEU A 475 -44.81 24.86 16.44
N ASN A 476 -46.06 25.06 16.01
CA ASN A 476 -46.67 24.34 14.91
C ASN A 476 -46.01 24.68 13.56
N CYS A 477 -45.71 25.95 13.30
CA CYS A 477 -45.01 26.39 12.09
C CYS A 477 -43.55 25.91 12.06
N LEU A 478 -42.82 26.07 13.17
CA LEU A 478 -41.43 25.60 13.30
C LEU A 478 -41.33 24.09 13.14
N HIS A 479 -42.27 23.31 13.70
CA HIS A 479 -42.32 21.86 13.50
C HIS A 479 -42.47 21.46 12.02
N LEU A 480 -43.28 22.19 11.24
CA LEU A 480 -43.43 21.93 9.81
C LEU A 480 -42.14 22.27 9.01
N ILE A 481 -41.46 23.37 9.38
CA ILE A 481 -40.16 23.72 8.80
C ILE A 481 -39.12 22.63 9.15
N LEU A 482 -39.01 22.25 10.43
CA LEU A 482 -38.09 21.23 10.92
C LEU A 482 -38.30 19.88 10.20
N ASN A 483 -39.55 19.40 10.10
CA ASN A 483 -39.90 18.18 9.38
C ASN A 483 -39.57 18.24 7.87
N THR A 484 -39.47 19.44 7.28
CA THR A 484 -39.06 19.62 5.87
C THR A 484 -37.54 19.63 5.74
N VAL A 485 -36.84 20.27 6.67
CA VAL A 485 -35.37 20.44 6.66
C VAL A 485 -34.65 19.15 7.08
N THR A 486 -35.20 18.37 8.01
CA THR A 486 -34.65 17.08 8.50
C THR A 486 -34.54 16.01 7.40
N LEU A 487 -35.12 16.25 6.21
CA LEU A 487 -34.99 15.37 5.04
C LEU A 487 -33.66 15.53 4.28
N PHE A 488 -32.79 16.45 4.71
CA PHE A 488 -31.55 16.82 4.02
C PHE A 488 -30.37 16.86 5.00
N GLU A 489 -29.42 15.96 4.83
CA GLU A 489 -28.29 15.75 5.75
C GLU A 489 -27.38 16.98 5.92
N PHE A 490 -27.31 17.85 4.92
CA PHE A 490 -26.45 19.05 4.90
C PHE A 490 -27.03 20.26 5.64
N MET A 491 -27.99 20.07 6.56
CA MET A 491 -28.75 21.17 7.20
C MET A 491 -28.62 21.26 8.73
N ASP A 492 -27.64 20.61 9.35
CA ASP A 492 -27.49 20.54 10.81
C ASP A 492 -27.49 21.90 11.52
N GLU A 493 -26.80 22.92 11.01
CA GLU A 493 -26.81 24.29 11.59
C GLU A 493 -28.22 24.89 11.61
N TRP A 494 -29.03 24.61 10.57
CA TRP A 494 -30.43 25.01 10.51
C TRP A 494 -31.32 24.19 11.44
N LEU A 495 -31.04 22.89 11.60
CA LEU A 495 -31.76 22.03 12.55
C LEU A 495 -31.52 22.51 14.00
N GLU A 496 -30.28 22.81 14.38
CA GLU A 496 -29.95 23.37 15.70
C GLU A 496 -30.62 24.74 15.91
N ARG A 497 -30.50 25.66 14.95
CA ARG A 497 -31.11 27.01 14.99
C ARG A 497 -32.64 26.96 15.06
N LEU A 498 -33.28 25.97 14.45
CA LEU A 498 -34.74 25.76 14.53
C LEU A 498 -35.15 25.06 15.83
N GLN A 499 -34.42 24.04 16.27
CA GLN A 499 -34.71 23.30 17.50
C GLN A 499 -34.60 24.21 18.73
N ALA A 500 -33.58 25.07 18.81
CA ALA A 500 -33.45 26.06 19.88
C ALA A 500 -34.65 27.04 19.94
N GLN A 501 -35.25 27.37 18.79
CA GLN A 501 -36.49 28.16 18.75
C GLN A 501 -37.72 27.35 19.18
N CYS A 502 -37.79 26.06 18.83
CA CYS A 502 -38.82 25.15 19.34
C CYS A 502 -38.78 25.03 20.87
N ASP A 503 -37.61 24.77 21.45
CA ASP A 503 -37.43 24.64 22.90
C ASP A 503 -37.83 25.92 23.65
N ALA A 504 -37.50 27.10 23.13
CA ALA A 504 -37.95 28.37 23.72
C ALA A 504 -39.49 28.54 23.75
N GLN A 505 -40.22 28.02 22.74
CA GLN A 505 -41.69 28.00 22.77
C GLN A 505 -42.22 26.90 23.70
N ILE A 506 -41.55 25.75 23.78
CA ILE A 506 -41.88 24.66 24.71
C ILE A 506 -41.75 25.12 26.17
N ASP A 507 -40.70 25.86 26.51
CA ASP A 507 -40.50 26.40 27.86
C ASP A 507 -41.51 27.51 28.19
N THR A 508 -41.87 28.34 27.21
CA THR A 508 -42.95 29.34 27.35
C THR A 508 -44.29 28.65 27.66
N LEU A 509 -44.66 27.60 26.92
CA LEU A 509 -45.88 26.82 27.17
C LEU A 509 -45.82 26.01 28.46
N THR A 510 -44.64 25.50 28.82
CA THR A 510 -44.40 24.82 30.10
C THR A 510 -44.64 25.77 31.28
N SER A 511 -44.19 27.02 31.19
CA SER A 511 -44.40 28.05 32.22
C SER A 511 -45.88 28.37 32.41
N GLU A 512 -46.63 28.58 31.32
CA GLU A 512 -48.08 28.82 31.37
C GLU A 512 -48.85 27.59 31.91
N GLN A 513 -48.52 26.38 31.44
CA GLN A 513 -49.14 25.13 31.88
C GLN A 513 -48.86 24.83 33.36
N ALA A 514 -47.62 25.05 33.81
CA ALA A 514 -47.25 24.90 35.22
C ALA A 514 -47.94 25.95 36.10
N SER A 515 -48.02 27.21 35.66
CA SER A 515 -48.72 28.29 36.36
C SER A 515 -50.21 27.99 36.51
N SER A 516 -50.84 27.49 35.44
CA SER A 516 -52.23 27.01 35.45
C SER A 516 -52.43 25.85 36.45
N LEU A 517 -51.53 24.86 36.47
CA LEU A 517 -51.59 23.75 37.42
C LEU A 517 -51.41 24.21 38.87
N VAL A 518 -50.43 25.07 39.15
CA VAL A 518 -50.18 25.63 40.50
C VAL A 518 -51.40 26.40 41.03
N ALA A 519 -52.04 27.21 40.18
CA ALA A 519 -53.28 27.91 40.54
C ALA A 519 -54.45 26.94 40.76
N ASN A 520 -54.70 26.02 39.81
CA ASN A 520 -55.82 25.09 39.89
C ASN A 520 -55.71 24.12 41.06
N LEU A 521 -54.51 23.63 41.39
CA LEU A 521 -54.25 22.78 42.55
C LEU A 521 -54.28 23.54 43.89
N ASN A 522 -54.34 24.87 43.88
CA ASN A 522 -54.24 25.74 45.07
C ASN A 522 -52.86 25.66 45.77
N LEU A 523 -51.78 25.51 44.99
CA LEU A 523 -50.41 25.43 45.48
C LEU A 523 -49.78 26.82 45.74
N SER A 524 -50.21 27.89 45.06
CA SER A 524 -49.57 29.21 45.15
C SER A 524 -49.40 29.74 46.59
N PRO A 525 -50.39 29.62 47.50
CA PRO A 525 -50.23 30.05 48.90
C PRO A 525 -49.22 29.20 49.67
N MET A 526 -49.12 27.90 49.37
CA MET A 526 -48.17 26.98 50.01
C MET A 526 -46.75 27.23 49.50
N TYR A 527 -46.58 27.38 48.19
CA TYR A 527 -45.29 27.64 47.58
C TYR A 527 -44.67 28.94 48.09
N THR A 528 -45.48 30.00 48.26
CA THR A 528 -45.02 31.25 48.88
C THR A 528 -44.48 31.02 50.30
N ILE A 529 -45.17 30.22 51.12
CA ILE A 529 -44.74 29.88 52.49
C ILE A 529 -43.47 29.01 52.49
N LEU A 530 -43.31 28.10 51.52
CA LEU A 530 -42.11 27.26 51.37
C LEU A 530 -40.87 28.05 50.92
N GLN A 531 -41.05 29.21 50.29
CA GLN A 531 -39.94 30.09 49.87
C GLN A 531 -39.57 31.15 50.94
N GLU A 532 -40.32 31.25 52.05
CA GLU A 532 -39.93 32.09 53.18
C GLU A 532 -38.89 31.39 54.09
N THR A 533 -37.99 32.17 54.69
CA THR A 533 -36.88 31.65 55.52
C THR A 533 -37.39 30.94 56.79
N PRO A 534 -36.66 29.92 57.31
CA PRO A 534 -37.26 28.77 57.98
C PRO A 534 -37.91 29.12 59.34
N ARG A 535 -39.20 28.82 59.46
CA ARG A 535 -40.00 29.01 60.69
C ARG A 535 -40.27 27.67 61.37
N ARG A 536 -39.85 27.53 62.64
CA ARG A 536 -39.99 26.31 63.47
C ARG A 536 -41.41 26.10 64.04
N THR A 537 -42.43 26.24 63.20
CA THR A 537 -43.85 26.12 63.54
C THR A 537 -44.67 25.84 62.28
N ALA A 538 -45.66 24.96 62.34
CA ALA A 538 -46.61 24.67 61.26
C ALA A 538 -47.33 25.92 60.71
N ALA A 539 -46.72 26.56 59.70
CA ALA A 539 -47.25 27.77 59.06
C ALA A 539 -48.39 27.49 58.05
N ILE A 540 -48.45 26.27 57.49
CA ILE A 540 -49.51 25.85 56.56
C ILE A 540 -50.62 25.16 57.35
N GLN A 541 -51.85 25.66 57.25
CA GLN A 541 -53.00 25.07 57.95
C GLN A 541 -53.40 23.70 57.36
N PRO A 542 -53.75 22.70 58.20
CA PRO A 542 -54.23 21.39 57.73
C PRO A 542 -55.45 21.45 56.81
N THR A 543 -56.32 22.45 56.95
CA THR A 543 -57.46 22.72 56.06
C THR A 543 -57.01 23.01 54.62
N THR A 544 -55.94 23.79 54.44
CA THR A 544 -55.35 24.09 53.14
C THR A 544 -54.69 22.84 52.54
N LEU A 545 -53.94 22.07 53.35
CA LEU A 545 -53.32 20.80 52.93
C LEU A 545 -54.37 19.79 52.45
N ASN A 546 -55.43 19.56 53.24
CA ASN A 546 -56.52 18.65 52.85
C ASN A 546 -57.24 19.10 51.57
N THR A 547 -57.34 20.42 51.34
CA THR A 547 -57.90 20.98 50.09
C THR A 547 -56.98 20.71 48.90
N PHE A 548 -55.67 20.85 49.07
CA PHE A 548 -54.68 20.48 48.04
C PHE A 548 -54.73 18.98 47.73
N VAL A 549 -54.64 18.10 48.73
CA VAL A 549 -54.71 16.64 48.54
C VAL A 549 -56.01 16.24 47.82
N SER A 550 -57.15 16.81 48.22
CA SER A 550 -58.45 16.56 47.56
C SER A 550 -58.52 17.00 46.11
N LYS A 551 -57.64 17.91 45.66
CA LYS A 551 -57.47 18.33 44.26
C LYS A 551 -56.42 17.47 43.55
N MET A 552 -55.30 17.18 44.21
CA MET A 552 -54.21 16.36 43.69
C MET A 552 -54.68 14.94 43.37
N GLU A 553 -55.46 14.29 44.25
CA GLU A 553 -56.04 12.96 43.96
C GLU A 553 -56.93 12.96 42.71
N ARG A 554 -57.66 14.05 42.42
CA ARG A 554 -58.45 14.17 41.19
C ARG A 554 -57.55 14.35 39.95
N TYR A 555 -56.49 15.14 40.08
CA TYR A 555 -55.49 15.33 39.03
C TYR A 555 -54.75 14.02 38.71
N LEU A 556 -54.38 13.24 39.72
CA LEU A 556 -53.76 11.91 39.55
C LEU A 556 -54.67 10.91 38.81
N VAL A 557 -56.00 11.04 38.95
CA VAL A 557 -56.98 10.18 38.26
C VAL A 557 -57.30 10.65 36.84
N SER A 558 -57.15 11.95 36.54
CA SER A 558 -57.42 12.50 35.20
C SER A 558 -56.56 13.76 34.94
N PRO A 559 -55.27 13.60 34.60
CA PRO A 559 -54.36 14.74 34.41
C PRO A 559 -54.78 15.67 33.27
N GLU A 560 -55.39 15.10 32.23
CA GLU A 560 -55.82 15.79 31.01
C GLU A 560 -56.79 16.95 31.29
N LEU A 561 -57.64 16.82 32.32
CA LEU A 561 -58.66 17.82 32.69
C LEU A 561 -58.11 19.18 33.15
N LEU A 562 -56.80 19.30 33.41
CA LEU A 562 -56.12 20.56 33.75
C LEU A 562 -55.08 20.97 32.68
N THR A 563 -55.14 20.38 31.48
CA THR A 563 -54.37 20.83 30.31
C THR A 563 -54.94 22.14 29.79
N LEU A 564 -54.08 23.07 29.35
CA LEU A 564 -54.51 24.29 28.66
C LEU A 564 -55.10 23.92 27.28
N PRO A 565 -56.28 24.43 26.87
CA PRO A 565 -56.85 24.14 25.55
C PRO A 565 -55.91 24.47 24.38
N GLN A 566 -55.05 25.47 24.54
CA GLN A 566 -54.02 25.83 23.56
C GLN A 566 -53.00 24.69 23.33
N VAL A 567 -52.64 23.95 24.38
CA VAL A 567 -51.70 22.81 24.32
C VAL A 567 -52.31 21.60 23.58
N GLU A 568 -53.64 21.51 23.51
CA GLU A 568 -54.34 20.53 22.67
C GLU A 568 -54.21 20.84 21.17
N CYS A 569 -54.07 22.12 20.79
CA CYS A 569 -53.85 22.57 19.42
C CYS A 569 -52.41 22.35 18.88
N LEU A 570 -51.54 21.69 19.64
CA LEU A 570 -50.20 21.29 19.16
C LEU A 570 -50.29 20.09 18.20
N VAL A 571 -49.76 20.29 16.98
CA VAL A 571 -49.68 19.24 15.93
C VAL A 571 -48.67 18.16 16.32
N SER A 572 -47.56 18.53 16.96
CA SER A 572 -46.55 17.59 17.44
C SER A 572 -46.98 16.94 18.76
N THR A 573 -47.29 15.65 18.70
CA THR A 573 -47.58 14.82 19.89
C THR A 573 -46.37 14.74 20.84
N SER A 574 -45.15 14.81 20.30
CA SER A 574 -43.91 14.88 21.08
C SER A 574 -43.84 16.18 21.89
N HIS A 575 -44.01 17.34 21.25
CA HIS A 575 -43.97 18.64 21.93
C HIS A 575 -45.08 18.75 23.00
N ARG A 576 -46.29 18.26 22.69
CA ARG A 576 -47.40 18.21 23.66
C ARG A 576 -47.04 17.36 24.88
N SER A 577 -46.44 16.20 24.68
CA SER A 577 -45.98 15.31 25.76
C SER A 577 -44.84 15.93 26.58
N GLN A 578 -43.92 16.65 25.93
CA GLN A 578 -42.83 17.37 26.59
C GLN A 578 -43.35 18.52 27.46
N VAL A 579 -44.26 19.36 26.97
CA VAL A 579 -44.87 20.45 27.75
C VAL A 579 -45.60 19.90 28.98
N ILE A 580 -46.41 18.84 28.81
CA ILE A 580 -47.13 18.20 29.92
C ILE A 580 -46.15 17.59 30.94
N SER A 581 -45.13 16.86 30.48
CA SER A 581 -44.13 16.23 31.36
C SER A 581 -43.25 17.25 32.11
N ARG A 582 -42.72 18.27 31.43
CA ARG A 582 -41.95 19.36 32.07
C ARG A 582 -42.83 20.10 33.11
N ALA A 583 -44.09 20.37 32.81
CA ALA A 583 -45.01 21.01 33.76
C ALA A 583 -45.36 20.09 34.96
N GLN A 584 -45.54 18.79 34.74
CA GLN A 584 -45.72 17.80 35.82
C GLN A 584 -44.49 17.71 36.74
N GLN A 585 -43.27 17.79 36.18
CA GLN A 585 -42.04 17.79 36.97
C GLN A 585 -41.95 19.01 37.92
N VAL A 586 -42.44 20.18 37.50
CA VAL A 586 -42.57 21.36 38.40
C VAL A 586 -43.53 21.06 39.56
N ILE A 587 -44.68 20.44 39.30
CA ILE A 587 -45.63 20.07 40.37
C ILE A 587 -45.04 19.00 41.30
N ILE A 588 -44.29 18.02 40.77
CA ILE A 588 -43.60 17.00 41.55
C ILE A 588 -42.51 17.62 42.44
N ALA A 589 -41.75 18.60 41.95
CA ALA A 589 -40.74 19.32 42.72
C ALA A 589 -41.36 20.10 43.89
N ILE A 590 -42.49 20.80 43.64
CA ILE A 590 -43.25 21.49 44.69
C ILE A 590 -43.84 20.49 45.69
N TYR A 591 -44.37 19.35 45.22
CA TYR A 591 -44.89 18.29 46.10
C TYR A 591 -43.80 17.73 47.02
N LYS A 592 -42.59 17.50 46.50
CA LYS A 592 -41.46 17.02 47.29
C LYS A 592 -41.08 18.00 48.40
N GLN A 593 -40.95 19.29 48.09
CA GLN A 593 -40.68 20.34 49.10
C GLN A 593 -41.78 20.39 50.17
N LEU A 594 -43.05 20.27 49.77
CA LEU A 594 -44.18 20.24 50.69
C LEU A 594 -44.17 18.98 51.57
N TYR A 595 -43.83 17.83 51.01
CA TYR A 595 -43.71 16.56 51.72
C TYR A 595 -42.60 16.60 52.77
N GLU A 596 -41.41 17.08 52.40
CA GLU A 596 -40.26 17.26 53.30
C GLU A 596 -40.60 18.26 54.43
N TYR A 597 -41.25 19.38 54.12
CA TYR A 597 -41.67 20.38 55.12
C TYR A 597 -42.75 19.87 56.10
N VAL A 598 -43.68 19.01 55.65
CA VAL A 598 -44.70 18.42 56.53
C VAL A 598 -44.13 17.30 57.41
N HIS A 599 -43.09 16.60 56.95
CA HIS A 599 -42.46 15.50 57.70
C HIS A 599 -41.27 15.93 58.58
N ASP A 600 -40.79 17.19 58.52
CA ASP A 600 -39.79 17.71 59.47
C ASP A 600 -40.35 17.75 60.91
N PRO A 601 -39.74 17.02 61.87
CA PRO A 601 -40.15 17.08 63.28
C PRO A 601 -40.15 18.49 63.90
N GLN A 602 -39.37 19.44 63.35
CA GLN A 602 -39.35 20.83 63.81
C GLN A 602 -40.59 21.64 63.41
N CYS A 603 -41.40 21.15 62.47
CA CYS A 603 -42.63 21.84 62.05
C CYS A 603 -43.82 21.54 62.99
N GLY A 604 -43.80 20.45 63.76
CA GLY A 604 -44.79 20.17 64.80
C GLY A 604 -46.15 19.64 64.30
N TYR A 605 -46.19 18.98 63.15
CA TYR A 605 -47.40 18.28 62.68
C TYR A 605 -47.61 16.98 63.47
N ASN A 606 -48.74 16.86 64.19
CA ASN A 606 -49.02 15.72 65.07
C ASN A 606 -49.23 14.37 64.36
N ASN A 607 -49.53 14.38 63.06
CA ASN A 607 -49.69 13.19 62.23
C ASN A 607 -49.46 13.57 60.75
N PRO A 608 -48.22 13.55 60.24
CA PRO A 608 -47.91 13.98 58.88
C PRO A 608 -48.37 12.96 57.81
N GLU A 609 -48.33 11.66 58.13
CA GLU A 609 -48.79 10.59 57.23
C GLU A 609 -50.28 10.73 56.87
N ALA A 610 -51.12 11.19 57.80
CA ALA A 610 -52.53 11.48 57.55
C ALA A 610 -52.78 12.79 56.77
N LEU A 611 -51.78 13.66 56.63
CA LEU A 611 -51.86 14.94 55.90
C LEU A 611 -51.31 14.84 54.47
N LEU A 612 -50.31 13.98 54.24
CA LEU A 612 -49.77 13.65 52.91
C LEU A 612 -49.58 12.12 52.80
N PRO A 613 -50.63 11.36 52.46
CA PRO A 613 -50.64 9.89 52.53
C PRO A 613 -49.91 9.18 51.38
N ARG A 614 -49.24 9.91 50.49
CA ARG A 614 -48.44 9.36 49.39
C ARG A 614 -47.01 9.89 49.47
N ASP A 615 -46.04 9.00 49.31
CA ASP A 615 -44.64 9.38 49.15
C ASP A 615 -44.41 9.99 47.74
N PRO A 616 -43.46 10.95 47.55
CA PRO A 616 -43.16 11.52 46.24
C PRO A 616 -42.84 10.49 45.15
N THR A 617 -42.24 9.33 45.48
CA THR A 617 -42.02 8.24 44.51
C THR A 617 -43.32 7.62 44.00
N GLN A 618 -44.38 7.58 44.80
CA GLN A 618 -45.71 7.12 44.38
C GLN A 618 -46.37 8.14 43.44
N ILE A 619 -46.22 9.44 43.72
CA ILE A 619 -46.68 10.50 42.82
C ILE A 619 -45.95 10.42 41.46
N ILE A 620 -44.63 10.23 41.47
CA ILE A 620 -43.82 10.00 40.27
C ILE A 620 -44.28 8.75 39.52
N SER A 621 -44.56 7.65 40.22
CA SER A 621 -45.04 6.40 39.59
C SER A 621 -46.42 6.51 38.95
N ILE A 622 -47.27 7.45 39.39
CA ILE A 622 -48.62 7.64 38.85
C ILE A 622 -48.59 8.63 37.66
N LEU A 623 -47.87 9.75 37.79
CA LEU A 623 -47.76 10.75 36.71
C LEU A 623 -46.78 10.32 35.61
N GLY A 624 -45.72 9.57 35.94
CA GLY A 624 -44.70 9.07 35.01
C GLY A 624 -45.04 7.72 34.35
N GLY A 625 -46.31 7.32 34.34
CA GLY A 625 -46.76 6.05 33.79
C GLY A 625 -46.45 5.91 32.29
N SER A 626 -45.72 4.86 31.92
CA SER A 626 -45.53 4.36 30.54
C SER A 626 -44.45 5.02 29.65
N GLN A 627 -43.35 5.56 30.20
CA GLN A 627 -42.12 5.80 29.39
C GLN A 627 -40.82 5.14 29.91
N VAL A 628 -40.75 4.66 31.16
CA VAL A 628 -39.51 4.06 31.72
C VAL A 628 -39.36 2.55 31.43
N HIS A 629 -40.39 1.90 30.87
CA HIS A 629 -40.47 0.43 30.84
C HIS A 629 -40.03 -0.28 29.54
N LEU A 630 -39.42 0.41 28.58
CA LEU A 630 -38.87 -0.22 27.37
C LEU A 630 -37.40 -0.65 27.48
N ASP A 631 -36.57 0.05 28.27
CA ASP A 631 -35.14 -0.26 28.39
C ASP A 631 -34.83 -1.43 29.35
N SER A 632 -35.75 -1.74 30.27
CA SER A 632 -35.53 -2.74 31.33
C SER A 632 -35.16 -4.14 30.80
N ASN A 633 -35.64 -4.55 29.62
CA ASN A 633 -35.40 -5.87 29.04
C ASN A 633 -34.12 -6.00 28.16
N ARG A 634 -33.24 -4.99 28.15
CA ARG A 634 -31.84 -5.14 27.66
C ARG A 634 -30.79 -5.06 28.77
N SER A 635 -31.22 -4.96 30.03
CA SER A 635 -30.33 -4.68 31.18
C SER A 635 -29.51 -5.86 31.73
N THR A 636 -29.57 -7.04 31.08
CA THR A 636 -28.66 -8.18 31.35
C THR A 636 -27.39 -8.19 30.50
N MET A 637 -27.11 -7.10 29.77
CA MET A 637 -25.74 -6.79 29.33
C MET A 637 -24.83 -6.72 30.56
N ASN A 638 -23.71 -7.45 30.57
CA ASN A 638 -22.69 -7.31 31.60
C ASN A 638 -22.27 -5.83 31.69
N LYS A 639 -22.37 -5.22 32.87
CA LYS A 639 -21.73 -3.91 33.09
C LYS A 639 -20.23 -4.11 32.89
N SER A 640 -19.68 -3.51 31.83
CA SER A 640 -18.27 -3.72 31.50
C SER A 640 -17.37 -3.29 32.64
N LYS A 641 -16.24 -4.00 32.80
CA LYS A 641 -15.30 -3.83 33.92
C LYS A 641 -14.69 -2.43 33.99
N TYR A 642 -14.59 -1.76 32.84
CA TYR A 642 -14.00 -0.44 32.67
C TYR A 642 -14.94 0.49 31.90
N GLN A 643 -14.63 1.80 31.94
CA GLN A 643 -15.29 2.81 31.12
C GLN A 643 -14.49 3.05 29.84
N TYR A 644 -15.19 3.42 28.76
CA TYR A 644 -14.61 3.63 27.44
C TYR A 644 -15.14 4.93 26.81
N LEU A 645 -14.35 5.49 25.91
CA LEU A 645 -14.74 6.55 24.98
C LEU A 645 -15.15 5.90 23.64
N SER A 646 -16.23 6.37 23.03
CA SER A 646 -16.83 5.77 21.83
C SER A 646 -16.53 6.57 20.56
N GLY A 647 -16.18 5.88 19.46
CA GLY A 647 -16.02 6.47 18.13
C GLY A 647 -14.65 6.22 17.48
N PHE A 648 -14.63 5.44 16.40
CA PHE A 648 -13.44 5.17 15.60
C PHE A 648 -12.83 6.46 15.02
N GLY A 649 -11.51 6.63 15.15
CA GLY A 649 -10.76 7.75 14.57
C GLY A 649 -10.91 9.12 15.26
N ASN A 650 -11.72 9.22 16.33
CA ASN A 650 -11.93 10.47 17.07
C ASN A 650 -10.64 11.03 17.69
N GLU A 651 -10.50 12.36 17.68
CA GLU A 651 -9.55 13.09 18.55
C GLU A 651 -10.10 13.09 19.98
N PHE A 652 -9.79 12.04 20.74
CA PHE A 652 -10.22 11.90 22.13
C PHE A 652 -9.40 12.77 23.09
N SER A 653 -9.93 12.97 24.29
CA SER A 653 -9.24 13.58 25.43
C SER A 653 -9.66 12.86 26.70
N SER A 654 -8.71 12.45 27.53
CA SER A 654 -8.97 11.68 28.74
C SER A 654 -7.96 12.01 29.84
N GLU A 655 -8.43 12.15 31.07
CA GLU A 655 -7.60 12.30 32.27
C GLU A 655 -8.16 11.42 33.39
N ASP A 656 -7.27 10.83 34.18
CA ASP A 656 -7.68 9.98 35.30
C ASP A 656 -8.40 10.84 36.37
N PRO A 657 -9.59 10.44 36.86
CA PRO A 657 -10.38 11.25 37.80
C PRO A 657 -9.72 11.47 39.17
N ARG A 658 -8.59 10.80 39.46
CA ARG A 658 -7.74 11.12 40.62
C ARG A 658 -6.93 12.42 40.45
N CYS A 659 -6.76 12.89 39.23
CA CYS A 659 -5.90 14.02 38.86
C CYS A 659 -6.61 14.98 37.88
N PRO A 660 -7.74 15.61 38.26
CA PRO A 660 -8.51 16.48 37.36
C PRO A 660 -7.70 17.71 36.93
N GLY A 661 -7.85 18.13 35.67
CA GLY A 661 -7.04 19.17 35.03
C GLY A 661 -5.60 18.73 34.76
N ALA A 662 -5.37 17.44 34.51
CA ALA A 662 -4.06 16.92 34.11
C ALA A 662 -3.73 17.22 32.64
N LEU A 663 -4.75 17.37 31.77
CA LEU A 663 -4.57 17.88 30.41
C LEU A 663 -4.24 19.39 30.43
N PRO A 664 -3.16 19.85 29.77
CA PRO A 664 -2.87 21.27 29.69
C PRO A 664 -3.87 21.99 28.76
N HIS A 665 -4.46 23.08 29.25
CA HIS A 665 -5.48 23.82 28.50
C HIS A 665 -4.86 24.65 27.36
N GLY A 666 -5.28 24.38 26.12
CA GLY A 666 -4.99 25.22 24.94
C GLY A 666 -3.59 25.07 24.33
N GLN A 667 -2.76 24.16 24.84
CA GLN A 667 -1.43 23.87 24.29
C GLN A 667 -0.94 22.47 24.71
N ASN A 668 -0.12 21.82 23.88
CA ASN A 668 0.37 20.45 24.18
C ASN A 668 1.64 20.44 25.05
N THR A 669 2.49 21.47 24.92
CA THR A 669 3.83 21.52 25.53
C THR A 669 4.01 22.75 26.43
N PRO A 670 3.35 22.79 27.61
CA PRO A 670 3.59 23.84 28.60
C PRO A 670 5.00 23.74 29.21
N GLN A 671 5.56 24.88 29.63
CA GLN A 671 6.85 24.92 30.35
C GLN A 671 6.82 24.10 31.66
N LYS A 672 5.63 23.98 32.25
CA LYS A 672 5.32 23.15 33.41
C LYS A 672 3.98 22.48 33.14
N CYS A 673 3.96 21.17 32.95
CA CYS A 673 2.71 20.44 32.84
C CYS A 673 1.95 20.46 34.18
N PRO A 674 0.61 20.31 34.15
CA PRO A 674 -0.15 19.98 35.35
C PRO A 674 0.47 18.80 36.10
N TYR A 675 0.35 18.81 37.43
CA TYR A 675 0.91 17.80 38.36
C TYR A 675 2.44 17.57 38.25
N GLY A 676 3.18 18.35 37.44
CA GLY A 676 4.61 18.15 37.20
C GLY A 676 4.93 17.04 36.19
N LEU A 677 3.94 16.59 35.43
CA LEU A 677 4.06 15.51 34.44
C LEU A 677 5.01 15.86 33.29
N TYR A 678 5.39 14.85 32.51
CA TYR A 678 6.12 15.01 31.26
C TYR A 678 5.16 14.87 30.08
N ALA A 679 5.18 15.85 29.17
CA ALA A 679 4.48 15.77 27.89
C ALA A 679 5.32 14.98 26.88
N GLU A 680 4.76 13.88 26.38
CA GLU A 680 5.37 12.96 25.41
C GLU A 680 4.43 12.79 24.21
N GLN A 681 4.97 12.66 23.00
CA GLN A 681 4.15 12.44 21.79
C GLN A 681 4.44 11.07 21.19
N LEU A 682 3.39 10.27 21.01
CA LEU A 682 3.40 9.07 20.19
C LEU A 682 2.79 9.39 18.82
N SER A 683 3.60 9.37 17.77
CA SER A 683 3.17 9.56 16.38
C SER A 683 3.13 8.20 15.68
N GLY A 684 1.94 7.74 15.28
CA GLY A 684 1.80 6.54 14.44
C GLY A 684 2.22 6.82 12.99
N THR A 685 1.71 7.93 12.45
CA THR A 685 2.03 8.39 11.09
C THR A 685 3.14 9.44 11.05
N ALA A 686 3.68 9.68 9.85
CA ALA A 686 4.57 10.81 9.60
C ALA A 686 3.87 12.15 9.93
N PHE A 687 4.64 13.14 10.42
CA PHE A 687 4.11 14.47 10.77
C PHE A 687 3.38 15.19 9.63
N THR A 688 3.76 14.89 8.38
CA THR A 688 3.18 15.47 7.15
C THR A 688 2.10 14.60 6.50
N ALA A 689 1.61 13.55 7.17
CA ALA A 689 0.47 12.77 6.68
C ALA A 689 -0.78 13.67 6.55
N PRO A 690 -1.62 13.50 5.51
CA PRO A 690 -2.88 14.22 5.33
C PRO A 690 -3.74 14.23 6.59
N ARG A 691 -4.49 15.31 6.86
CA ARG A 691 -5.24 15.46 8.14
C ARG A 691 -6.20 14.30 8.44
N THR A 692 -6.76 13.68 7.40
CA THR A 692 -7.64 12.49 7.47
C THR A 692 -6.91 11.21 7.84
N GLU A 693 -5.61 11.13 7.55
CA GLU A 693 -4.74 9.97 7.78
C GLU A 693 -3.81 10.17 9.00
N ASN A 694 -3.68 11.40 9.50
CA ASN A 694 -2.71 11.77 10.52
C ASN A 694 -3.08 11.19 11.90
N GLN A 695 -2.35 10.18 12.37
CA GLN A 695 -2.58 9.53 13.67
C GLN A 695 -1.47 9.85 14.68
N ARG A 696 -1.82 10.54 15.77
CA ARG A 696 -0.89 10.91 16.85
C ARG A 696 -1.60 11.22 18.18
N SER A 697 -0.94 10.88 19.28
CA SER A 697 -1.41 11.16 20.64
C SER A 697 -0.35 11.82 21.51
N TRP A 698 -0.80 12.70 22.40
CA TRP A 698 -0.02 13.30 23.46
C TRP A 698 -0.32 12.60 24.78
N LEU A 699 0.72 12.18 25.49
CA LEU A 699 0.69 11.50 26.77
C LEU A 699 1.28 12.43 27.84
N TYR A 700 0.62 12.53 28.99
CA TYR A 700 1.09 13.29 30.15
C TYR A 700 1.36 12.30 31.28
N ARG A 701 2.64 11.96 31.46
CA ARG A 701 3.11 10.80 32.22
C ARG A 701 4.06 11.17 33.36
N ILE A 702 4.21 10.29 34.34
CA ILE A 702 5.01 10.53 35.56
C ILE A 702 6.52 10.51 35.23
N LEU A 703 6.96 9.59 34.37
CA LEU A 703 8.33 9.49 33.85
C LEU A 703 8.34 9.27 32.33
N PRO A 704 9.21 9.95 31.56
CA PRO A 704 9.29 9.75 30.10
C PRO A 704 9.68 8.33 29.70
N SER A 705 9.20 7.86 28.55
CA SER A 705 9.50 6.53 27.98
C SER A 705 11.00 6.23 27.80
N VAL A 706 11.85 7.26 27.76
CA VAL A 706 13.31 7.13 27.58
C VAL A 706 14.06 6.73 28.86
N VAL A 707 13.40 6.70 30.02
CA VAL A 707 14.01 6.36 31.32
C VAL A 707 14.08 4.83 31.51
N HIS A 708 15.01 4.19 30.79
CA HIS A 708 15.09 2.72 30.77
C HIS A 708 16.52 2.19 30.54
N SER A 709 16.79 0.92 30.88
CA SER A 709 18.09 0.29 30.54
C SER A 709 18.29 0.15 29.03
N SER A 710 19.53 -0.13 28.59
CA SER A 710 19.77 -0.57 27.21
C SER A 710 19.03 -1.89 26.91
N TYR A 711 18.50 -2.01 25.68
CA TYR A 711 17.93 -3.25 25.17
C TYR A 711 18.97 -4.37 25.07
N LYS A 712 18.55 -5.59 25.38
CA LYS A 712 19.32 -6.85 25.22
C LYS A 712 18.46 -7.86 24.46
N PRO A 713 19.04 -8.69 23.56
CA PRO A 713 18.27 -9.76 22.92
C PRO A 713 17.67 -10.70 23.96
N VAL A 714 16.41 -11.14 23.77
CA VAL A 714 15.78 -12.14 24.64
C VAL A 714 16.41 -13.51 24.35
N THR A 715 17.53 -13.76 25.00
CA THR A 715 18.20 -15.07 25.02
C THR A 715 17.45 -15.96 26.01
N SER A 716 16.45 -16.69 25.50
CA SER A 716 15.58 -17.56 26.30
C SER A 716 16.38 -18.66 27.01
N SER A 717 16.65 -18.44 28.30
CA SER A 717 17.40 -19.35 29.18
C SER A 717 16.55 -20.53 29.69
N TYR A 718 15.24 -20.52 29.43
CA TYR A 718 14.34 -21.62 29.77
C TYR A 718 14.47 -22.78 28.79
N MET A 719 15.00 -23.90 29.28
CA MET A 719 14.95 -25.18 28.57
C MET A 719 13.52 -25.74 28.53
N LEU A 720 12.69 -25.21 27.62
CA LEU A 720 11.45 -25.86 27.18
C LEU A 720 11.80 -27.10 26.35
N SER A 721 12.27 -28.15 27.04
CA SER A 721 12.81 -29.35 26.41
C SER A 721 11.77 -30.11 25.59
N ASP A 722 10.48 -30.03 25.95
CA ASP A 722 9.40 -30.24 24.99
C ASP A 722 8.07 -29.53 25.33
N TRP A 723 7.97 -28.27 24.91
CA TRP A 723 6.72 -27.77 24.27
C TRP A 723 6.87 -27.80 22.73
N SER A 724 7.85 -28.54 22.21
CA SER A 724 8.13 -28.80 20.80
C SER A 724 8.44 -27.60 19.89
N LYS A 725 9.06 -26.55 20.44
CA LYS A 725 9.92 -25.58 19.73
C LYS A 725 9.23 -24.64 18.74
N GLY A 726 8.96 -23.43 19.23
CA GLY A 726 8.68 -22.22 18.47
C GLY A 726 8.69 -21.02 19.41
N LEU A 727 9.67 -20.12 19.26
CA LEU A 727 9.71 -18.79 19.93
C LEU A 727 10.87 -17.92 19.40
N THR A 728 11.30 -18.15 18.14
CA THR A 728 12.68 -17.97 17.60
C THR A 728 13.66 -19.13 17.85
N GLU A 729 13.19 -20.38 17.68
CA GLU A 729 14.08 -21.54 17.47
C GLU A 729 14.06 -21.96 15.99
N LYS A 730 15.18 -21.95 15.26
CA LYS A 730 16.54 -21.48 15.59
C LYS A 730 17.02 -20.55 14.48
N TYR A 731 18.31 -20.20 14.51
CA TYR A 731 19.10 -20.01 13.29
C TYR A 731 18.72 -21.10 12.27
N GLU A 732 17.93 -20.73 11.26
CA GLU A 732 17.99 -21.44 10.00
C GLU A 732 19.32 -21.04 9.36
N ASP A 733 20.08 -22.02 8.90
CA ASP A 733 21.18 -21.75 8.00
C ASP A 733 20.53 -21.25 6.70
N GLU A 734 20.75 -19.97 6.36
CA GLU A 734 20.12 -19.30 5.21
C GLU A 734 20.48 -20.00 3.88
N SER A 735 21.47 -20.89 3.90
CA SER A 735 21.77 -21.86 2.85
C SER A 735 20.67 -22.90 2.57
N THR A 736 19.59 -22.96 3.35
CA THR A 736 18.49 -23.95 3.21
C THR A 736 17.11 -23.30 3.15
N GLU A 737 16.84 -22.54 2.08
CA GLU A 737 15.51 -22.03 1.77
C GLU A 737 14.46 -23.15 1.66
N GLU A 738 13.57 -23.28 2.65
CA GLU A 738 12.37 -24.10 2.47
C GLU A 738 11.44 -23.46 1.44
N LEU A 739 10.98 -24.26 0.47
CA LEU A 739 10.03 -23.85 -0.56
C LEU A 739 8.68 -23.44 0.06
N ALA A 740 7.98 -22.51 -0.60
CA ALA A 740 6.59 -22.19 -0.28
C ALA A 740 5.66 -23.35 -0.67
N ASP A 741 4.60 -23.56 0.13
CA ASP A 741 3.61 -24.63 -0.09
C ASP A 741 2.33 -24.03 -0.73
N PRO A 742 1.99 -24.40 -1.99
CA PRO A 742 0.81 -23.87 -2.68
C PRO A 742 -0.49 -24.66 -2.39
N ASN A 743 -0.43 -25.73 -1.58
CA ASN A 743 -1.61 -26.56 -1.29
C ASN A 743 -2.63 -25.83 -0.39
N GLN A 744 -3.89 -26.24 -0.46
CA GLN A 744 -4.91 -25.86 0.51
C GLN A 744 -4.56 -26.47 1.88
N MET A 745 -4.44 -25.65 2.91
CA MET A 745 -3.99 -26.05 4.25
C MET A 745 -5.11 -25.88 5.28
N ARG A 746 -5.21 -26.80 6.23
CA ARG A 746 -6.12 -26.70 7.39
C ARG A 746 -5.43 -27.21 8.64
N TRP A 747 -5.66 -26.53 9.76
CA TRP A 747 -5.07 -26.82 11.07
C TRP A 747 -6.18 -27.15 12.06
N SER A 748 -5.98 -28.23 12.81
CA SER A 748 -6.78 -28.51 14.01
C SER A 748 -6.48 -27.47 15.09
N PRO A 749 -7.35 -27.30 16.12
CA PRO A 749 -7.17 -26.25 17.12
C PRO A 749 -5.78 -26.28 17.79
N PHE A 750 -5.04 -25.16 17.70
CA PHE A 750 -3.67 -25.06 18.21
C PHE A 750 -3.65 -25.30 19.73
N PRO A 751 -2.73 -26.12 20.27
CA PRO A 751 -2.88 -26.65 21.61
C PRO A 751 -2.59 -25.60 22.70
N PHE A 752 -3.23 -25.75 23.87
CA PHE A 752 -2.95 -24.93 25.06
C PHE A 752 -1.68 -25.41 25.78
N PRO A 753 -0.88 -24.51 26.40
CA PRO A 753 0.33 -24.90 27.12
C PRO A 753 0.07 -25.98 28.19
N PRO A 754 1.03 -26.89 28.44
CA PRO A 754 0.89 -27.91 29.48
C PRO A 754 0.75 -27.24 30.85
N THR A 755 -0.13 -27.76 31.71
CA THR A 755 -0.40 -27.18 33.05
C THR A 755 0.79 -27.23 34.00
N SER A 756 1.87 -27.93 33.65
CA SER A 756 3.17 -27.91 34.34
C SER A 756 4.06 -26.72 33.97
N LEU A 757 3.73 -25.97 32.91
CA LEU A 757 4.48 -24.82 32.42
C LEU A 757 3.63 -23.57 32.56
N LYS A 758 4.25 -22.48 33.05
CA LYS A 758 3.70 -21.13 32.88
C LYS A 758 4.20 -20.58 31.55
N VAL A 759 3.27 -20.01 30.77
CA VAL A 759 3.54 -19.34 29.50
C VAL A 759 2.69 -18.08 29.48
N ASP A 760 3.32 -16.91 29.42
CA ASP A 760 2.59 -15.63 29.29
C ASP A 760 2.17 -15.34 27.85
N PHE A 761 1.47 -14.22 27.63
CA PHE A 761 1.00 -13.85 26.28
C PHE A 761 2.15 -13.70 25.27
N GLN A 762 3.23 -13.01 25.61
CA GLN A 762 4.37 -12.77 24.72
C GLN A 762 5.10 -14.07 24.40
N GLU A 763 5.26 -14.94 25.39
CA GLU A 763 5.86 -16.27 25.23
C GLU A 763 4.96 -17.22 24.44
N GLY A 764 3.65 -16.99 24.47
CA GLY A 764 2.63 -17.76 23.77
C GLY A 764 2.41 -17.40 22.30
N VAL A 765 3.09 -16.38 21.73
CA VAL A 765 2.90 -15.97 20.31
C VAL A 765 3.71 -16.86 19.35
N PHE A 766 3.01 -17.50 18.41
CA PHE A 766 3.59 -18.33 17.35
C PHE A 766 3.14 -17.85 15.96
N THR A 767 4.09 -17.52 15.08
CA THR A 767 3.78 -17.19 13.68
C THR A 767 3.32 -18.42 12.90
N VAL A 768 2.17 -18.32 12.25
CA VAL A 768 1.58 -19.35 11.39
C VAL A 768 2.02 -19.15 9.94
N ALA A 769 1.90 -17.92 9.43
CA ALA A 769 2.31 -17.53 8.09
C ALA A 769 2.74 -16.05 8.05
N LYS A 770 3.54 -15.65 7.04
CA LYS A 770 3.88 -14.25 6.79
C LYS A 770 4.11 -13.95 5.31
N ALA A 771 4.06 -12.67 4.96
CA ALA A 771 4.55 -12.15 3.68
C ALA A 771 5.17 -10.75 3.88
N GLY A 772 6.14 -10.38 3.05
CA GLY A 772 6.90 -9.14 3.21
C GLY A 772 7.91 -9.18 4.38
N ASP A 773 8.36 -8.00 4.80
CA ASP A 773 9.43 -7.80 5.78
C ASP A 773 9.16 -6.53 6.64
N PRO A 774 9.15 -6.63 7.99
CA PRO A 774 9.03 -5.45 8.85
C PRO A 774 10.18 -4.45 8.67
N SER A 775 11.36 -4.87 8.22
CA SER A 775 12.49 -3.95 7.96
C SER A 775 12.19 -2.94 6.84
N THR A 776 11.29 -3.29 5.91
CA THR A 776 10.82 -2.43 4.82
C THR A 776 9.45 -1.80 5.11
N ARG A 777 8.86 -2.05 6.30
CA ARG A 777 7.49 -1.69 6.66
C ARG A 777 6.48 -2.09 5.58
N SER A 778 6.60 -3.31 5.05
CA SER A 778 5.71 -3.79 3.99
C SER A 778 5.34 -5.25 4.19
N GLY A 779 4.04 -5.54 4.20
CA GLY A 779 3.48 -6.88 4.40
C GLY A 779 2.88 -7.11 5.78
N LEU A 780 2.75 -8.38 6.15
CA LEU A 780 2.03 -8.83 7.34
C LEU A 780 2.56 -10.16 7.90
N ALA A 781 2.17 -10.47 9.13
CA ALA A 781 2.23 -11.81 9.69
C ALA A 781 0.91 -12.21 10.36
N ILE A 782 0.60 -13.50 10.28
CA ILE A 782 -0.53 -14.13 10.96
C ILE A 782 0.04 -15.01 12.07
N HIS A 783 -0.34 -14.74 13.31
CA HIS A 783 0.08 -15.48 14.48
C HIS A 783 -1.11 -16.11 15.21
N VAL A 784 -0.82 -17.09 16.05
CA VAL A 784 -1.72 -17.60 17.08
C VAL A 784 -1.03 -17.39 18.43
N TYR A 785 -1.76 -16.88 19.41
CA TYR A 785 -1.30 -16.86 20.79
C TYR A 785 -1.94 -17.99 21.59
N SER A 786 -1.16 -18.64 22.46
CA SER A 786 -1.62 -19.71 23.34
C SER A 786 -0.86 -19.67 24.67
N CYS A 787 -1.53 -19.22 25.73
CA CYS A 787 -0.92 -18.86 27.03
C CYS A 787 -1.76 -19.37 28.21
N ASN A 788 -1.20 -19.34 29.42
CA ASN A 788 -1.90 -19.74 30.65
C ASN A 788 -1.50 -18.94 31.92
N SER A 789 -0.55 -18.01 31.80
CA SER A 789 -0.12 -17.11 32.88
C SER A 789 -0.32 -15.66 32.48
N SER A 790 -0.61 -14.80 33.47
CA SER A 790 -0.53 -13.34 33.30
C SER A 790 0.93 -12.89 33.14
N MET A 791 1.13 -11.70 32.57
CA MET A 791 2.45 -11.08 32.39
C MET A 791 3.00 -10.40 33.66
N ASP A 792 2.16 -10.14 34.67
CA ASP A 792 2.54 -9.53 35.95
C ASP A 792 3.37 -8.24 35.79
N ASN A 793 4.62 -8.18 36.29
CA ASN A 793 5.53 -7.02 36.17
C ASN A 793 6.20 -6.89 34.77
N LYS A 794 5.71 -7.63 33.77
CA LYS A 794 6.20 -7.59 32.38
C LYS A 794 5.20 -6.82 31.51
N ALA A 795 5.73 -5.97 30.65
CA ALA A 795 5.00 -5.35 29.54
C ALA A 795 5.69 -5.68 28.21
N MET A 796 4.98 -5.46 27.10
CA MET A 796 5.55 -5.55 25.76
C MET A 796 5.06 -4.42 24.87
N TYR A 797 5.78 -4.18 23.78
CA TYR A 797 5.31 -3.32 22.69
C TYR A 797 5.78 -3.91 21.35
N ASN A 798 5.07 -3.59 20.27
CA ASN A 798 5.48 -4.01 18.93
C ASN A 798 6.04 -2.83 18.14
N ALA A 799 7.33 -2.86 17.79
CA ALA A 799 7.92 -1.88 16.89
C ALA A 799 7.72 -2.24 15.41
N ASP A 800 7.29 -3.47 15.11
CA ASP A 800 7.16 -3.94 13.72
C ASP A 800 5.84 -3.53 13.06
N GLY A 801 4.77 -3.31 13.84
CA GLY A 801 3.44 -3.05 13.27
C GLY A 801 2.28 -3.03 14.27
N ASP A 802 1.07 -2.84 13.75
CA ASP A 802 -0.17 -2.94 14.53
C ASP A 802 -0.55 -4.41 14.80
N TYR A 803 -1.16 -4.70 15.95
CA TYR A 803 -1.76 -6.00 16.30
C TYR A 803 -3.28 -5.91 16.35
N LEU A 804 -3.96 -6.61 15.44
CA LEU A 804 -5.38 -6.96 15.59
C LEU A 804 -5.48 -8.31 16.33
N LEU A 805 -5.92 -8.27 17.58
CA LEU A 805 -6.16 -9.41 18.45
C LEU A 805 -7.59 -9.94 18.26
N VAL A 806 -7.72 -11.25 18.03
CA VAL A 806 -9.01 -11.95 17.88
C VAL A 806 -9.08 -13.10 18.90
N PRO A 807 -9.64 -12.89 20.11
CA PRO A 807 -9.78 -13.93 21.12
C PRO A 807 -10.72 -15.06 20.70
N GLN A 808 -10.37 -16.28 21.10
CA GLN A 808 -11.12 -17.49 20.78
C GLN A 808 -11.54 -18.25 22.05
N ALA A 809 -10.66 -18.34 23.03
CA ALA A 809 -10.92 -18.93 24.33
C ALA A 809 -10.17 -18.15 25.41
N GLY A 810 -10.84 -17.86 26.52
CA GLY A 810 -10.32 -16.97 27.56
C GLY A 810 -10.47 -15.49 27.21
N THR A 811 -10.67 -14.66 28.24
CA THR A 811 -10.80 -13.20 28.13
C THR A 811 -9.46 -12.54 28.40
N LEU A 812 -9.09 -11.56 27.58
CA LEU A 812 -7.90 -10.72 27.79
C LEU A 812 -8.26 -9.52 28.66
N ASP A 813 -7.53 -9.31 29.75
CA ASP A 813 -7.55 -8.06 30.52
C ASP A 813 -6.26 -7.29 30.21
N VAL A 814 -6.37 -6.33 29.29
CA VAL A 814 -5.25 -5.64 28.65
C VAL A 814 -5.03 -4.29 29.30
N LYS A 815 -3.92 -4.14 30.00
CA LYS A 815 -3.41 -2.86 30.51
C LYS A 815 -2.57 -2.20 29.40
N THR A 816 -2.81 -0.93 29.09
CA THR A 816 -2.09 -0.15 28.06
C THR A 816 -1.67 1.21 28.61
N GLU A 817 -0.79 1.92 27.90
CA GLU A 817 -0.45 3.32 28.20
C GLU A 817 -1.63 4.30 28.08
N PHE A 818 -2.78 3.87 27.54
CA PHE A 818 -3.97 4.70 27.38
C PHE A 818 -5.07 4.37 28.40
N GLY A 819 -4.91 3.28 29.15
CA GLY A 819 -5.88 2.81 30.14
C GLY A 819 -6.04 1.28 30.11
N ARG A 820 -7.24 0.77 30.38
CA ARG A 820 -7.50 -0.67 30.49
C ARG A 820 -8.67 -1.12 29.63
N LEU A 821 -8.48 -2.22 28.89
CA LEU A 821 -9.44 -2.85 27.99
C LEU A 821 -9.71 -4.28 28.45
N THR A 822 -10.98 -4.70 28.49
CA THR A 822 -11.33 -6.12 28.50
C THR A 822 -11.69 -6.53 27.08
N VAL A 823 -11.13 -7.61 26.55
CA VAL A 823 -11.43 -8.14 25.20
C VAL A 823 -11.77 -9.63 25.30
N GLU A 824 -13.02 -10.00 25.06
CA GLU A 824 -13.51 -11.39 25.19
C GLU A 824 -13.85 -12.08 23.85
N PRO A 825 -13.96 -13.42 23.79
CA PRO A 825 -14.22 -14.13 22.54
C PRO A 825 -15.58 -13.77 21.91
N GLY A 826 -15.53 -13.11 20.75
CA GLY A 826 -16.67 -12.42 20.14
C GLY A 826 -16.40 -10.93 19.90
N GLU A 827 -15.38 -10.39 20.56
CA GLU A 827 -14.83 -9.06 20.33
C GLU A 827 -13.49 -9.13 19.58
N ILE A 828 -13.01 -7.97 19.14
CA ILE A 828 -11.63 -7.74 18.72
C ILE A 828 -11.00 -6.62 19.54
N GLY A 829 -9.66 -6.59 19.59
CA GLY A 829 -8.89 -5.48 20.15
C GLY A 829 -7.71 -5.14 19.24
N VAL A 830 -7.53 -3.86 18.90
CA VAL A 830 -6.37 -3.37 18.15
C VAL A 830 -5.44 -2.62 19.10
N ILE A 831 -4.17 -3.04 19.10
CA ILE A 831 -3.06 -2.34 19.76
C ILE A 831 -2.10 -1.89 18.66
N GLN A 832 -2.01 -0.58 18.42
CA GLN A 832 -1.17 -0.04 17.35
C GLN A 832 0.33 -0.05 17.68
N GLN A 833 1.14 0.10 16.64
CA GLN A 833 2.60 0.15 16.66
C GLN A 833 3.15 1.07 17.77
N GLY A 834 4.15 0.58 18.51
CA GLY A 834 4.84 1.33 19.57
C GLY A 834 4.16 1.36 20.94
N ILE A 835 2.84 1.14 21.03
CA ILE A 835 2.09 1.22 22.30
C ILE A 835 2.55 0.10 23.25
N LYS A 836 2.90 0.45 24.50
CA LYS A 836 3.20 -0.55 25.54
C LYS A 836 1.90 -1.11 26.13
N PHE A 837 1.85 -2.43 26.28
CA PHE A 837 0.73 -3.15 26.87
C PHE A 837 1.18 -4.36 27.70
N SER A 838 0.32 -4.82 28.61
CA SER A 838 0.52 -6.03 29.42
C SER A 838 -0.82 -6.75 29.53
N ILE A 839 -0.80 -8.08 29.37
CA ILE A 839 -2.01 -8.90 29.33
C ILE A 839 -2.10 -9.79 30.56
N SER A 840 -3.22 -9.68 31.27
CA SER A 840 -3.62 -10.59 32.33
C SER A 840 -4.68 -11.57 31.79
N VAL A 841 -4.57 -12.84 32.20
CA VAL A 841 -5.44 -13.94 31.77
C VAL A 841 -5.81 -14.84 32.93
N ASN A 842 -6.96 -15.50 32.86
CA ASN A 842 -7.45 -16.44 33.88
C ASN A 842 -7.40 -17.88 33.34
N GLY A 843 -6.22 -18.49 33.38
CA GLY A 843 -5.98 -19.84 32.87
C GLY A 843 -5.82 -19.91 31.35
N ASN A 844 -6.05 -21.10 30.78
CA ASN A 844 -5.78 -21.42 29.37
C ASN A 844 -6.52 -20.48 28.41
N THR A 845 -5.75 -19.65 27.70
CA THR A 845 -6.25 -18.54 26.89
C THR A 845 -5.56 -18.54 25.52
N ARG A 846 -6.35 -18.44 24.44
CA ARG A 846 -5.93 -18.64 23.05
C ARG A 846 -6.72 -17.77 22.07
N GLY A 847 -6.05 -17.32 21.02
CA GLY A 847 -6.67 -16.59 19.92
C GLY A 847 -5.68 -16.33 18.79
N TYR A 848 -6.07 -15.47 17.86
CA TYR A 848 -5.31 -15.15 16.65
C TYR A 848 -4.81 -13.71 16.70
N ILE A 849 -3.75 -13.42 15.95
CA ILE A 849 -3.22 -12.06 15.74
C ILE A 849 -3.00 -11.86 14.24
N LEU A 850 -3.52 -10.77 13.69
CA LEU A 850 -3.05 -10.21 12.42
C LEU A 850 -2.11 -9.04 12.74
N GLU A 851 -0.86 -9.15 12.26
CA GLU A 851 0.18 -8.13 12.39
C GLU A 851 0.41 -7.44 11.05
N ILE A 852 0.35 -6.10 11.00
CA ILE A 852 0.49 -5.29 9.79
C ILE A 852 1.68 -4.34 9.92
N TYR A 853 2.66 -4.37 9.00
CA TYR A 853 3.92 -3.65 9.18
C TYR A 853 3.97 -2.19 8.66
N GLY A 854 3.06 -1.82 7.77
CA GLY A 854 3.21 -0.63 6.91
C GLY A 854 2.29 0.55 7.23
N ASP A 855 1.04 0.26 7.54
CA ASP A 855 -0.06 1.22 7.68
C ASP A 855 -1.00 0.72 8.79
N HIS A 856 -1.95 1.55 9.22
CA HIS A 856 -2.88 1.27 10.30
C HIS A 856 -4.20 0.71 9.77
N PHE A 857 -4.97 0.03 10.65
CA PHE A 857 -6.31 -0.41 10.32
C PHE A 857 -7.28 0.78 10.18
N GLN A 858 -8.17 0.67 9.20
CA GLN A 858 -9.17 1.68 8.82
C GLN A 858 -10.54 1.00 8.66
N LEU A 859 -11.62 1.76 8.68
CA LEU A 859 -12.95 1.27 8.26
C LEU A 859 -12.99 1.15 6.72
N PRO A 860 -13.72 0.16 6.17
CA PRO A 860 -13.84 0.00 4.72
C PRO A 860 -14.67 1.13 4.09
N GLU A 861 -14.32 1.49 2.85
CA GLU A 861 -15.15 2.35 1.99
C GLU A 861 -16.52 1.68 1.73
N LEU A 862 -17.59 2.24 2.30
CA LEU A 862 -18.93 1.65 2.26
C LEU A 862 -19.57 1.66 0.85
N GLY A 863 -19.14 2.55 -0.04
CA GLY A 863 -19.61 2.61 -1.42
C GLY A 863 -21.15 2.68 -1.51
N PRO A 864 -21.83 1.80 -2.28
CA PRO A 864 -23.29 1.78 -2.39
C PRO A 864 -24.06 1.49 -1.09
N ILE A 865 -23.41 1.07 0.01
CA ILE A 865 -24.05 0.93 1.32
C ILE A 865 -24.39 2.31 1.94
N GLY A 866 -23.70 3.37 1.50
CA GLY A 866 -23.94 4.75 1.95
C GLY A 866 -23.17 5.11 3.22
N ALA A 867 -23.73 5.99 4.05
CA ALA A 867 -23.03 6.56 5.21
C ALA A 867 -23.09 5.71 6.50
N ASN A 868 -23.84 4.59 6.52
CA ASN A 868 -24.07 3.78 7.71
C ASN A 868 -24.08 2.29 7.37
N GLY A 869 -23.46 1.45 8.20
CA GLY A 869 -23.47 0.00 8.04
C GLY A 869 -22.17 -0.69 8.41
N LEU A 870 -22.14 -2.01 8.23
CA LEU A 870 -21.01 -2.87 8.59
C LEU A 870 -20.59 -2.65 10.07
N ALA A 871 -19.35 -2.23 10.32
CA ALA A 871 -18.88 -1.86 11.65
C ALA A 871 -19.07 -0.35 11.88
N ASN A 872 -20.17 0.04 12.52
CA ASN A 872 -20.50 1.46 12.70
C ASN A 872 -19.44 2.17 13.60
N PRO A 873 -18.94 3.36 13.22
CA PRO A 873 -17.83 4.02 13.92
C PRO A 873 -18.04 4.21 15.43
N ARG A 874 -19.27 4.53 15.85
CA ARG A 874 -19.64 4.77 17.26
C ARG A 874 -19.34 3.58 18.17
N ASP A 875 -19.46 2.37 17.66
CA ASP A 875 -19.50 1.17 18.49
C ASP A 875 -18.08 0.62 18.79
N PHE A 876 -17.03 1.27 18.25
CA PHE A 876 -15.63 1.11 18.65
C PHE A 876 -15.32 1.87 19.95
N GLN A 877 -14.61 1.21 20.86
CA GLN A 877 -14.39 1.66 22.24
C GLN A 877 -12.90 1.77 22.59
N THR A 878 -12.47 2.94 23.06
CA THR A 878 -11.11 3.29 23.48
C THR A 878 -11.06 3.44 25.01
N PRO A 879 -10.03 3.01 25.75
CA PRO A 879 -10.02 3.08 27.21
C PRO A 879 -9.94 4.53 27.71
N VAL A 880 -10.57 4.82 28.85
CA VAL A 880 -10.30 6.07 29.58
C VAL A 880 -8.91 6.01 30.25
N ALA A 881 -8.26 7.17 30.37
CA ALA A 881 -6.95 7.32 31.00
C ALA A 881 -6.91 6.67 32.40
N TRP A 882 -5.86 5.90 32.66
CA TRP A 882 -5.61 5.27 33.94
C TRP A 882 -4.12 4.99 34.14
N TYR A 883 -3.61 5.33 35.31
CA TYR A 883 -2.20 5.13 35.69
C TYR A 883 -2.01 4.28 36.96
N GLU A 884 -0.83 3.71 37.12
CA GLU A 884 -0.33 3.16 38.38
C GLU A 884 1.06 3.72 38.73
N GLU A 885 1.27 4.07 40.00
CA GLU A 885 2.56 4.51 40.52
C GLU A 885 3.17 3.36 41.33
N VAL A 886 3.84 2.44 40.63
CA VAL A 886 4.43 1.23 41.23
C VAL A 886 5.94 1.24 41.01
N SER A 887 6.71 1.41 42.08
CA SER A 887 8.16 1.26 42.09
C SER A 887 8.56 -0.21 42.20
N GLY A 888 9.62 -0.60 41.49
CA GLY A 888 10.14 -1.97 41.47
C GLY A 888 10.57 -2.40 40.07
N GLU A 889 11.28 -3.52 39.98
CA GLU A 889 11.76 -4.03 38.70
C GLU A 889 10.59 -4.40 37.76
N HIS A 890 10.56 -3.76 36.60
CA HIS A 890 9.63 -4.03 35.50
C HIS A 890 10.43 -4.38 34.24
N THR A 891 10.00 -5.41 33.52
CA THR A 891 10.63 -5.83 32.25
C THR A 891 9.78 -5.39 31.07
N ILE A 892 10.36 -4.64 30.13
CA ILE A 892 9.69 -4.26 28.88
C ILE A 892 10.26 -5.09 27.74
N VAL A 893 9.40 -5.78 26.99
CA VAL A 893 9.80 -6.61 25.85
C VAL A 893 9.36 -5.95 24.53
N GLY A 894 10.33 -5.46 23.75
CA GLY A 894 10.10 -4.94 22.41
C GLY A 894 10.23 -6.02 21.35
N LYS A 895 9.25 -6.14 20.45
CA LYS A 895 9.43 -6.83 19.17
C LYS A 895 10.01 -5.85 18.15
N PHE A 896 11.14 -6.18 17.53
CA PHE A 896 11.80 -5.36 16.51
C PHE A 896 12.51 -6.23 15.46
N GLN A 897 12.19 -5.99 14.19
CA GLN A 897 12.60 -6.75 13.01
C GLN A 897 12.43 -8.26 13.19
N GLY A 898 11.24 -8.67 13.66
CA GLY A 898 10.85 -10.05 13.92
C GLY A 898 11.55 -10.70 15.12
N LYS A 899 12.31 -9.95 15.93
CA LYS A 899 13.12 -10.45 17.05
C LYS A 899 12.69 -9.82 18.37
N TRP A 900 12.78 -10.59 19.44
CA TRP A 900 12.44 -10.14 20.80
C TRP A 900 13.66 -9.53 21.51
N TRP A 901 13.46 -8.33 22.04
CA TRP A 901 14.43 -7.58 22.85
C TRP A 901 13.81 -7.23 24.19
N SER A 902 14.62 -7.19 25.24
CA SER A 902 14.19 -6.86 26.60
C SER A 902 15.01 -5.73 27.18
N LEU A 903 14.37 -4.89 27.98
CA LEU A 903 15.02 -3.95 28.88
C LEU A 903 14.38 -4.00 30.26
N VAL A 904 15.01 -3.33 31.22
CA VAL A 904 14.54 -3.23 32.61
C VAL A 904 14.43 -1.76 33.01
N GLN A 905 13.40 -1.45 33.78
CA GLN A 905 13.17 -0.16 34.44
C GLN A 905 12.67 -0.38 35.88
N ASP A 906 12.72 0.66 36.71
CA ASP A 906 12.45 0.65 38.15
C ASP A 906 11.04 1.17 38.54
N HIS A 907 10.19 1.38 37.54
CA HIS A 907 8.84 1.93 37.64
C HIS A 907 7.93 1.27 36.59
N SER A 908 6.62 1.24 36.84
CA SER A 908 5.64 0.77 35.84
C SER A 908 5.65 1.66 34.58
N PRO A 909 5.55 1.09 33.37
CA PRO A 909 5.38 1.85 32.13
C PRO A 909 3.94 2.39 31.94
N PHE A 910 3.03 2.05 32.85
CA PHE A 910 1.60 2.41 32.80
C PHE A 910 1.32 3.64 33.67
N ASP A 911 2.10 4.68 33.48
CA ASP A 911 2.20 5.88 34.31
C ASP A 911 1.62 7.14 33.64
N VAL A 912 0.83 6.97 32.57
CA VAL A 912 0.16 8.04 31.83
C VAL A 912 -1.10 8.49 32.58
N VAL A 913 -1.04 9.66 33.21
CA VAL A 913 -2.12 10.21 34.03
C VAL A 913 -3.24 10.82 33.15
N ALA A 914 -2.87 11.37 31.99
CA ALA A 914 -3.81 11.91 31.02
C ALA A 914 -3.26 11.81 29.59
N TRP A 915 -4.13 11.82 28.59
CA TRP A 915 -3.75 11.81 27.18
C TRP A 915 -4.81 12.46 26.28
N HIS A 916 -4.40 12.97 25.11
CA HIS A 916 -5.33 13.37 24.04
C HIS A 916 -4.79 13.02 22.66
N GLY A 917 -5.67 12.69 21.73
CA GLY A 917 -5.29 12.30 20.37
C GLY A 917 -6.22 11.27 19.73
N ASN A 918 -5.88 10.86 18.51
CA ASN A 918 -6.61 9.85 17.73
C ASN A 918 -5.83 8.53 17.54
N TYR A 919 -4.65 8.40 18.13
CA TYR A 919 -3.82 7.19 18.08
C TYR A 919 -3.82 6.49 19.44
N ALA A 920 -4.83 5.65 19.67
CA ALA A 920 -5.07 4.99 20.95
C ALA A 920 -5.68 3.59 20.71
N PRO A 921 -5.41 2.60 21.59
CA PRO A 921 -5.85 1.23 21.41
C PRO A 921 -7.37 1.13 21.60
N TYR A 922 -8.03 0.32 20.77
CA TYR A 922 -9.48 0.22 20.75
C TYR A 922 -9.97 -1.22 20.66
N LYS A 923 -11.22 -1.45 21.05
CA LYS A 923 -11.94 -2.72 20.92
C LYS A 923 -13.27 -2.56 20.20
N TYR A 924 -13.83 -3.65 19.70
CA TYR A 924 -15.12 -3.67 19.02
C TYR A 924 -15.80 -5.04 19.21
N ASP A 925 -17.11 -5.04 19.49
CA ASP A 925 -17.94 -6.24 19.66
C ASP A 925 -18.52 -6.66 18.30
N LEU A 926 -18.16 -7.85 17.82
CA LEU A 926 -18.58 -8.36 16.51
C LEU A 926 -20.08 -8.68 16.45
N SER A 927 -20.77 -8.74 17.59
CA SER A 927 -22.23 -8.89 17.66
C SER A 927 -22.99 -7.60 17.30
N LEU A 928 -22.31 -6.44 17.30
CA LEU A 928 -22.88 -5.14 16.88
C LEU A 928 -22.79 -4.90 15.37
N PHE A 929 -22.15 -5.81 14.61
CA PHE A 929 -21.94 -5.66 13.17
C PHE A 929 -23.26 -5.70 12.39
N MET A 930 -23.53 -4.62 11.65
CA MET A 930 -24.70 -4.52 10.77
C MET A 930 -24.45 -5.29 9.46
N ALA A 931 -24.59 -6.62 9.54
CA ALA A 931 -24.38 -7.52 8.41
C ALA A 931 -25.31 -7.20 7.23
N VAL A 932 -24.74 -6.67 6.15
CA VAL A 932 -25.42 -6.53 4.86
C VAL A 932 -25.31 -7.86 4.10
N ASN A 933 -26.37 -8.28 3.44
CA ASN A 933 -26.43 -9.51 2.65
C ASN A 933 -27.43 -9.33 1.50
N THR A 934 -27.50 -10.28 0.56
CA THR A 934 -28.55 -10.30 -0.46
C THR A 934 -29.95 -10.34 0.16
N VAL A 935 -30.88 -9.61 -0.47
CA VAL A 935 -32.31 -9.63 -0.18
C VAL A 935 -33.15 -10.12 -1.37
N THR A 936 -32.50 -10.74 -2.36
CA THR A 936 -33.14 -11.24 -3.60
C THR A 936 -32.63 -12.62 -3.98
N TYR A 937 -31.42 -12.72 -4.55
CA TYR A 937 -30.80 -13.94 -5.08
C TYR A 937 -29.27 -13.84 -5.07
N ASP A 938 -28.58 -14.88 -5.53
CA ASP A 938 -27.12 -15.07 -5.53
C ASP A 938 -26.45 -15.00 -4.14
N HIS A 939 -25.13 -15.13 -4.08
CA HIS A 939 -24.32 -15.03 -2.86
C HIS A 939 -23.38 -13.83 -3.01
N CYS A 940 -23.48 -12.85 -2.12
CA CYS A 940 -22.64 -11.65 -2.17
C CYS A 940 -21.16 -11.99 -1.91
N ASP A 941 -20.24 -11.27 -2.56
CA ASP A 941 -18.80 -11.42 -2.32
C ASP A 941 -18.45 -11.14 -0.85
N PRO A 942 -17.52 -11.91 -0.25
CA PRO A 942 -17.29 -11.91 1.21
C PRO A 942 -16.79 -10.57 1.76
N SER A 943 -16.24 -9.70 0.92
CA SER A 943 -15.85 -8.33 1.27
C SER A 943 -17.02 -7.48 1.80
N ILE A 944 -18.28 -7.86 1.54
CA ILE A 944 -19.48 -7.26 2.15
C ILE A 944 -19.55 -7.46 3.69
N PHE A 945 -18.70 -8.32 4.27
CA PHE A 945 -18.58 -8.52 5.72
C PHE A 945 -17.24 -8.01 6.31
N THR A 946 -16.56 -7.09 5.62
CA THR A 946 -15.34 -6.44 6.14
C THR A 946 -15.64 -5.58 7.36
N VAL A 947 -14.88 -5.78 8.44
CA VAL A 947 -14.95 -5.01 9.70
C VAL A 947 -13.88 -3.93 9.73
N LEU A 948 -12.65 -4.27 9.32
CA LEU A 948 -11.50 -3.39 9.22
C LEU A 948 -10.68 -3.77 7.99
N THR A 949 -10.10 -2.78 7.33
CA THR A 949 -9.17 -2.94 6.19
C THR A 949 -7.82 -2.29 6.51
N CYS A 950 -6.76 -2.77 5.88
CA CYS A 950 -5.49 -2.07 5.75
C CYS A 950 -5.22 -1.89 4.25
N PRO A 951 -5.25 -0.66 3.71
CA PRO A 951 -5.03 -0.44 2.28
C PRO A 951 -3.60 -0.80 1.86
N SER A 952 -3.41 -1.05 0.56
CA SER A 952 -2.07 -1.06 -0.05
C SER A 952 -1.85 0.20 -0.89
N SER A 953 -0.62 0.41 -1.36
CA SER A 953 -0.30 1.46 -2.33
C SER A 953 -1.04 1.32 -3.67
N LYS A 954 -1.73 0.20 -3.91
CA LYS A 954 -2.65 0.00 -5.03
C LYS A 954 -4.10 0.20 -4.54
N LYS A 955 -4.73 1.32 -4.91
CA LYS A 955 -6.14 1.61 -4.61
C LYS A 955 -7.05 0.44 -5.06
N GLY A 956 -8.00 0.06 -4.21
CA GLY A 956 -8.87 -1.10 -4.45
C GLY A 956 -8.17 -2.44 -4.25
N THR A 957 -7.12 -2.51 -3.42
CA THR A 957 -6.44 -3.75 -3.04
C THR A 957 -5.85 -3.57 -1.64
N ALA A 958 -6.30 -4.36 -0.66
CA ALA A 958 -5.80 -4.29 0.71
C ALA A 958 -4.49 -5.08 0.90
N ILE A 959 -3.63 -4.63 1.81
CA ILE A 959 -2.61 -5.49 2.43
C ILE A 959 -3.30 -6.57 3.25
N ALA A 960 -4.35 -6.21 4.00
CA ALA A 960 -5.23 -7.16 4.64
C ALA A 960 -6.65 -6.64 4.82
N ASP A 961 -7.66 -7.48 4.57
CA ASP A 961 -9.04 -7.26 4.99
C ASP A 961 -9.39 -8.23 6.13
N PHE A 962 -9.94 -7.71 7.22
CA PHE A 962 -10.50 -8.50 8.31
C PHE A 962 -12.01 -8.62 8.11
N VAL A 963 -12.42 -9.80 7.64
CA VAL A 963 -13.80 -10.15 7.26
C VAL A 963 -14.39 -11.11 8.31
N ILE A 964 -15.66 -10.96 8.65
CA ILE A 964 -16.36 -11.90 9.55
C ILE A 964 -17.49 -12.65 8.86
N PHE A 965 -17.90 -13.79 9.42
CA PHE A 965 -19.11 -14.51 9.00
C PHE A 965 -20.04 -14.60 10.21
N PRO A 966 -20.87 -13.56 10.44
CA PRO A 966 -21.69 -13.42 11.63
C PRO A 966 -23.06 -14.12 11.46
N PRO A 967 -23.84 -14.23 12.55
CA PRO A 967 -25.26 -14.54 12.49
C PRO A 967 -25.98 -13.60 11.51
N ARG A 968 -26.66 -14.15 10.50
CA ARG A 968 -27.28 -13.35 9.42
C ARG A 968 -28.52 -14.02 8.84
N TRP A 969 -29.37 -13.25 8.17
CA TRP A 969 -30.47 -13.80 7.39
C TRP A 969 -29.99 -14.25 6.00
N SER A 970 -30.46 -15.43 5.59
CA SER A 970 -30.30 -16.01 4.25
C SER A 970 -31.68 -16.16 3.63
N VAL A 971 -31.98 -15.28 2.69
CA VAL A 971 -33.31 -15.19 2.04
C VAL A 971 -33.25 -15.45 0.53
N ALA A 972 -32.06 -15.63 -0.04
CA ALA A 972 -31.83 -15.75 -1.48
C ALA A 972 -32.71 -16.82 -2.14
N GLU A 973 -33.51 -16.42 -3.12
CA GLU A 973 -34.40 -17.29 -3.90
C GLU A 973 -33.64 -18.00 -5.02
N ASN A 974 -34.03 -19.23 -5.37
CA ASN A 974 -33.49 -20.01 -6.51
C ASN A 974 -31.94 -20.14 -6.53
N THR A 975 -31.30 -20.03 -5.37
CA THR A 975 -29.87 -19.77 -5.21
C THR A 975 -29.18 -20.90 -4.45
N PHE A 976 -27.98 -21.30 -4.89
CA PHE A 976 -27.07 -22.10 -4.07
C PHE A 976 -26.48 -21.20 -2.97
N ARG A 977 -27.03 -21.30 -1.76
CA ARG A 977 -26.80 -20.35 -0.65
C ARG A 977 -25.41 -20.38 0.02
N PRO A 978 -24.68 -21.51 0.14
CA PRO A 978 -23.30 -21.49 0.64
C PRO A 978 -22.36 -20.68 -0.27
N PRO A 979 -21.15 -20.35 0.19
CA PRO A 979 -20.12 -19.75 -0.67
C PRO A 979 -19.92 -20.56 -1.96
N TYR A 980 -19.73 -19.86 -3.08
CA TYR A 980 -19.53 -20.49 -4.38
C TYR A 980 -18.14 -21.13 -4.51
N TYR A 981 -17.95 -22.04 -5.47
CA TYR A 981 -16.63 -22.58 -5.79
C TYR A 981 -15.78 -21.50 -6.48
N HIS A 982 -14.60 -21.18 -5.93
CA HIS A 982 -13.80 -20.05 -6.41
C HIS A 982 -12.28 -20.28 -6.41
N ARG A 983 -11.58 -19.30 -7.00
CA ARG A 983 -10.13 -19.18 -7.12
C ARG A 983 -9.80 -17.69 -7.05
N ASN A 984 -9.19 -17.24 -5.97
CA ASN A 984 -8.99 -15.83 -5.70
C ASN A 984 -7.60 -15.32 -6.15
N CYS A 985 -7.47 -14.02 -6.41
CA CYS A 985 -6.18 -13.34 -6.56
C CYS A 985 -5.55 -12.95 -5.21
N MET A 986 -6.35 -12.97 -4.14
CA MET A 986 -5.90 -12.87 -2.75
C MET A 986 -5.56 -14.25 -2.18
N SER A 987 -4.86 -14.30 -1.04
CA SER A 987 -4.74 -15.49 -0.19
C SER A 987 -5.71 -15.35 1.00
N GLU A 988 -6.44 -16.41 1.32
CA GLU A 988 -7.51 -16.39 2.33
C GLU A 988 -7.13 -17.24 3.55
N PHE A 989 -6.90 -16.60 4.70
CA PHE A 989 -6.69 -17.29 5.97
C PHE A 989 -7.96 -17.21 6.83
N MET A 990 -8.67 -18.31 6.99
CA MET A 990 -9.86 -18.39 7.83
C MET A 990 -9.56 -18.92 9.24
N GLY A 991 -10.22 -18.34 10.25
CA GLY A 991 -10.26 -18.86 11.62
C GLY A 991 -11.70 -18.98 12.14
N LEU A 992 -11.86 -19.63 13.29
CA LEU A 992 -13.16 -19.88 13.92
C LEU A 992 -13.13 -19.53 15.42
N ILE A 993 -14.01 -18.63 15.85
CA ILE A 993 -14.11 -18.16 17.24
C ILE A 993 -14.99 -19.11 18.07
N LYS A 994 -16.20 -19.40 17.56
CA LYS A 994 -17.21 -20.28 18.18
C LYS A 994 -18.06 -20.99 17.12
N GLY A 995 -18.77 -22.05 17.53
CA GLY A 995 -19.70 -22.82 16.70
C GLY A 995 -19.02 -23.63 15.58
N SER A 996 -19.76 -23.87 14.50
CA SER A 996 -19.33 -24.56 13.28
C SER A 996 -19.58 -23.68 12.06
N TYR A 997 -18.77 -23.80 11.01
CA TYR A 997 -18.88 -22.97 9.80
C TYR A 997 -19.63 -23.69 8.67
N GLU A 998 -20.57 -22.99 8.04
CA GLU A 998 -21.57 -23.56 7.11
C GLU A 998 -20.99 -24.31 5.90
N ALA A 999 -19.81 -23.93 5.40
CA ALA A 999 -19.18 -24.57 4.25
C ALA A 999 -18.21 -25.73 4.61
N LYS A 1000 -18.06 -26.06 5.90
CA LYS A 1000 -17.08 -27.01 6.43
C LYS A 1000 -17.61 -27.71 7.71
N GLU A 1001 -18.58 -28.62 7.56
CA GLU A 1001 -19.21 -29.29 8.71
C GLU A 1001 -18.21 -30.08 9.58
N GLU A 1002 -17.25 -30.78 8.95
CA GLU A 1002 -16.24 -31.59 9.66
C GLU A 1002 -14.81 -31.03 9.58
N GLY A 1003 -14.12 -31.05 10.73
CA GLY A 1003 -12.68 -30.83 10.86
C GLY A 1003 -12.21 -29.37 10.78
N PHE A 1004 -13.12 -28.40 10.74
CA PHE A 1004 -12.84 -26.98 11.01
C PHE A 1004 -13.56 -26.60 12.31
N SER A 1005 -12.82 -26.34 13.38
CA SER A 1005 -13.36 -26.23 14.75
C SER A 1005 -12.75 -25.03 15.49
N PRO A 1006 -13.43 -24.49 16.53
CA PRO A 1006 -12.97 -23.29 17.24
C PRO A 1006 -11.51 -23.37 17.72
N GLY A 1007 -10.71 -22.38 17.32
CA GLY A 1007 -9.26 -22.32 17.56
C GLY A 1007 -8.40 -22.98 16.47
N GLY A 1008 -9.00 -23.63 15.47
CA GLY A 1008 -8.34 -24.10 14.25
C GLY A 1008 -8.32 -23.04 13.15
N ALA A 1009 -7.68 -23.35 12.02
CA ALA A 1009 -7.53 -22.41 10.91
C ALA A 1009 -7.53 -23.12 9.55
N SER A 1010 -7.72 -22.38 8.44
CA SER A 1010 -7.38 -22.85 7.09
C SER A 1010 -6.78 -21.74 6.25
N LEU A 1011 -5.82 -22.08 5.40
CA LEU A 1011 -5.24 -21.17 4.41
C LEU A 1011 -5.52 -21.72 3.01
N HIS A 1012 -6.12 -20.89 2.18
CA HIS A 1012 -6.27 -21.09 0.75
C HIS A 1012 -5.32 -20.10 0.05
N PRO A 1013 -4.13 -20.54 -0.41
CA PRO A 1013 -3.18 -19.65 -1.08
C PRO A 1013 -3.73 -19.05 -2.37
N ILE A 1014 -3.15 -17.92 -2.79
CA ILE A 1014 -3.41 -17.26 -4.08
C ILE A 1014 -3.63 -18.26 -5.24
N MET A 1015 -4.73 -18.08 -5.96
CA MET A 1015 -5.22 -18.87 -7.10
C MET A 1015 -5.59 -20.34 -6.81
N SER A 1016 -5.48 -20.82 -5.57
CA SER A 1016 -5.88 -22.18 -5.19
C SER A 1016 -7.41 -22.35 -5.28
N ALA A 1017 -7.84 -23.45 -5.89
CA ALA A 1017 -9.26 -23.75 -6.06
C ALA A 1017 -9.86 -24.29 -4.76
N HIS A 1018 -10.97 -23.70 -4.31
CA HIS A 1018 -11.67 -24.14 -3.12
C HIS A 1018 -13.17 -23.77 -3.18
N GLY A 1019 -13.89 -23.99 -2.09
CA GLY A 1019 -15.34 -23.91 -2.03
C GLY A 1019 -15.91 -24.93 -1.02
N PRO A 1020 -17.23 -25.17 -1.02
CA PRO A 1020 -17.88 -26.13 -0.14
C PRO A 1020 -17.41 -27.57 -0.39
N ASP A 1021 -17.57 -28.44 0.61
CA ASP A 1021 -17.32 -29.88 0.47
C ASP A 1021 -18.51 -30.65 -0.17
N ARG A 1022 -18.36 -31.97 -0.35
CA ARG A 1022 -19.41 -32.82 -0.94
C ARG A 1022 -20.73 -32.71 -0.17
N THR A 1023 -20.69 -32.83 1.16
CA THR A 1023 -21.87 -32.87 2.02
C THR A 1023 -22.63 -31.55 1.93
N CYS A 1024 -21.91 -30.44 2.06
CA CYS A 1024 -22.46 -29.10 1.91
C CYS A 1024 -23.09 -28.88 0.52
N PHE A 1025 -22.47 -29.39 -0.55
CA PHE A 1025 -23.03 -29.30 -1.90
C PHE A 1025 -24.33 -30.11 -2.04
N GLU A 1026 -24.32 -31.40 -1.66
CA GLU A 1026 -25.48 -32.28 -1.80
C GLU A 1026 -26.70 -31.78 -1.00
N MET A 1027 -26.48 -31.29 0.22
CA MET A 1027 -27.52 -30.69 1.05
C MET A 1027 -28.03 -29.37 0.46
N ALA A 1028 -27.14 -28.43 0.12
CA ALA A 1028 -27.57 -27.10 -0.33
C ALA A 1028 -28.16 -27.08 -1.74
N SER A 1029 -27.79 -28.02 -2.62
CA SER A 1029 -28.40 -28.15 -3.95
C SER A 1029 -29.78 -28.82 -3.94
N SER A 1030 -30.23 -29.35 -2.79
CA SER A 1030 -31.52 -30.02 -2.62
C SER A 1030 -32.40 -29.43 -1.50
N ALA A 1031 -31.95 -28.35 -0.86
CA ALA A 1031 -32.67 -27.69 0.24
C ALA A 1031 -33.90 -26.90 -0.23
N ASP A 1032 -34.94 -26.87 0.61
CA ASP A 1032 -36.09 -25.98 0.44
C ASP A 1032 -35.72 -24.54 0.84
N LEU A 1033 -35.90 -23.58 -0.07
CA LEU A 1033 -35.29 -22.24 0.02
C LEU A 1033 -36.14 -21.22 0.78
N ILE A 1034 -36.64 -21.59 1.95
CA ILE A 1034 -37.36 -20.68 2.85
C ILE A 1034 -36.44 -19.61 3.48
N PRO A 1035 -36.95 -18.43 3.89
CA PRO A 1035 -36.18 -17.46 4.67
C PRO A 1035 -35.66 -18.08 5.98
N ALA A 1036 -34.34 -18.13 6.15
CA ALA A 1036 -33.69 -18.76 7.30
C ALA A 1036 -32.66 -17.83 7.94
N ARG A 1037 -32.53 -17.87 9.27
CA ARG A 1037 -31.42 -17.23 9.99
C ARG A 1037 -30.32 -18.27 10.21
N ILE A 1038 -29.10 -17.93 9.83
CA ILE A 1038 -27.94 -18.84 9.81
C ILE A 1038 -26.84 -18.33 10.72
N GLY A 1039 -26.09 -19.27 11.31
CA GLY A 1039 -24.87 -18.99 12.05
C GLY A 1039 -25.03 -18.45 13.48
N ASP A 1040 -26.20 -18.56 14.13
CA ASP A 1040 -26.43 -17.96 15.46
C ASP A 1040 -25.43 -18.38 16.56
N ASP A 1041 -25.06 -19.65 16.61
CA ASP A 1041 -24.03 -20.17 17.53
C ASP A 1041 -22.59 -20.01 16.99
N ALA A 1042 -22.43 -19.57 15.75
CA ALA A 1042 -21.17 -19.54 15.02
C ALA A 1042 -20.60 -18.13 14.90
N LEU A 1043 -19.27 -18.05 14.77
CA LEU A 1043 -18.58 -16.84 14.34
C LEU A 1043 -17.23 -17.23 13.74
N ALA A 1044 -17.19 -17.32 12.40
CA ALA A 1044 -15.95 -17.46 11.65
C ALA A 1044 -15.43 -16.08 11.23
N PHE A 1045 -14.16 -16.02 10.85
CA PHE A 1045 -13.56 -14.83 10.26
C PHE A 1045 -12.50 -15.21 9.23
N MET A 1046 -12.04 -14.23 8.47
CA MET A 1046 -10.96 -14.35 7.50
C MET A 1046 -10.02 -13.14 7.62
N PHE A 1047 -8.72 -13.41 7.52
CA PHE A 1047 -7.71 -12.44 7.11
C PHE A 1047 -7.44 -12.70 5.62
N GLU A 1048 -8.03 -11.88 4.74
CA GLU A 1048 -7.75 -11.91 3.31
C GLU A 1048 -6.56 -11.00 3.00
N THR A 1049 -5.69 -11.35 2.06
CA THR A 1049 -4.52 -10.52 1.70
C THR A 1049 -4.13 -10.64 0.23
N CYS A 1050 -3.71 -9.55 -0.40
CA CYS A 1050 -3.15 -9.58 -1.76
C CYS A 1050 -1.77 -10.28 -1.86
N LEU A 1051 -1.19 -10.70 -0.74
CA LEU A 1051 0.17 -11.24 -0.67
C LEU A 1051 0.17 -12.78 -0.70
N SER A 1052 1.24 -13.35 -1.26
CA SER A 1052 1.49 -14.79 -1.22
C SER A 1052 2.11 -15.17 0.13
N LEU A 1053 1.36 -15.90 0.97
CA LEU A 1053 1.75 -16.22 2.34
C LEU A 1053 2.67 -17.46 2.42
N LYS A 1054 3.85 -17.31 3.04
CA LYS A 1054 4.74 -18.44 3.38
C LYS A 1054 4.38 -18.97 4.77
N THR A 1055 4.06 -20.26 4.88
CA THR A 1055 3.74 -20.93 6.16
C THR A 1055 5.00 -21.37 6.91
N MET A 1056 4.92 -21.33 8.24
CA MET A 1056 6.06 -21.62 9.12
C MET A 1056 6.18 -23.12 9.46
N LYS A 1057 7.42 -23.59 9.62
CA LYS A 1057 7.75 -24.95 10.10
C LYS A 1057 7.02 -25.35 11.39
N TRP A 1058 6.75 -24.39 12.28
CA TRP A 1058 5.97 -24.63 13.49
C TRP A 1058 4.52 -24.99 13.17
N ALA A 1059 3.83 -24.22 12.31
CA ALA A 1059 2.43 -24.47 11.96
C ALA A 1059 2.24 -25.78 11.18
N LYS A 1060 3.19 -26.15 10.30
CA LYS A 1060 3.16 -27.43 9.57
C LYS A 1060 3.02 -28.66 10.49
N LYS A 1061 3.43 -28.58 11.77
CA LYS A 1061 3.27 -29.65 12.79
C LYS A 1061 1.82 -29.95 13.16
N PHE A 1062 0.91 -28.98 13.02
CA PHE A 1062 -0.51 -29.09 13.41
C PHE A 1062 -1.46 -29.16 12.19
N GLN A 1063 -0.89 -29.26 10.99
CA GLN A 1063 -1.61 -29.31 9.74
C GLN A 1063 -2.28 -30.67 9.54
N GLN A 1064 -3.54 -30.66 9.11
CA GLN A 1064 -4.26 -31.87 8.71
C GLN A 1064 -3.71 -32.33 7.35
N PRO A 1065 -3.06 -33.51 7.26
CA PRO A 1065 -2.38 -33.94 6.03
C PRO A 1065 -3.36 -34.27 4.89
N ASP A 1066 -4.63 -34.51 5.24
CA ASP A 1066 -5.66 -35.05 4.36
C ASP A 1066 -6.71 -34.03 3.92
N TYR A 1067 -6.54 -32.72 4.19
CA TYR A 1067 -7.59 -31.72 3.98
C TYR A 1067 -8.20 -31.74 2.55
N ILE A 1068 -7.36 -31.86 1.52
CA ILE A 1068 -7.78 -31.93 0.10
C ILE A 1068 -8.81 -33.06 -0.16
N LYS A 1069 -8.88 -34.08 0.70
CA LYS A 1069 -9.86 -35.17 0.58
C LYS A 1069 -11.32 -34.75 0.84
N CYS A 1070 -11.62 -33.58 1.42
CA CYS A 1070 -13.02 -33.16 1.64
C CYS A 1070 -13.79 -32.91 0.33
N TRP A 1071 -13.09 -32.52 -0.74
CA TRP A 1071 -13.66 -32.41 -2.09
C TRP A 1071 -13.59 -33.72 -2.90
N LYS A 1072 -12.94 -34.77 -2.37
CA LYS A 1072 -12.75 -36.07 -3.02
C LYS A 1072 -14.03 -36.92 -2.94
N GLY A 1073 -15.02 -36.50 -3.70
CA GLY A 1073 -16.32 -37.17 -3.80
C GLY A 1073 -17.35 -36.39 -4.60
N LEU A 1074 -17.08 -35.16 -5.03
CA LEU A 1074 -17.98 -34.40 -5.91
C LEU A 1074 -18.20 -35.13 -7.25
N GLU A 1075 -19.46 -35.23 -7.68
CA GLU A 1075 -19.87 -36.06 -8.82
C GLU A 1075 -20.20 -35.23 -10.07
N LYS A 1076 -20.13 -35.86 -11.25
CA LYS A 1076 -20.45 -35.20 -12.52
C LYS A 1076 -21.96 -35.21 -12.79
N HIS A 1077 -22.67 -34.21 -12.28
CA HIS A 1077 -24.10 -34.04 -12.52
C HIS A 1077 -24.47 -33.56 -13.95
N PHE A 1078 -23.49 -33.18 -14.77
CA PHE A 1078 -23.74 -32.71 -16.15
C PHE A 1078 -24.25 -33.83 -17.08
N SER A 1079 -25.49 -33.67 -17.54
CA SER A 1079 -26.15 -34.49 -18.57
C SER A 1079 -26.32 -33.71 -19.88
N HIS A 1080 -26.26 -34.42 -21.02
CA HIS A 1080 -26.61 -33.86 -22.33
C HIS A 1080 -28.12 -33.82 -22.60
N MET A 1081 -28.93 -34.50 -21.77
CA MET A 1081 -30.38 -34.33 -21.77
C MET A 1081 -30.75 -33.21 -20.80
N LYS A 1082 -31.68 -32.33 -21.19
CA LYS A 1082 -32.26 -31.37 -20.25
C LYS A 1082 -32.91 -32.13 -19.09
N ILE A 1083 -32.52 -31.78 -17.86
CA ILE A 1083 -33.36 -32.00 -16.69
C ILE A 1083 -34.64 -31.18 -16.90
N GLN A 1084 -35.79 -31.75 -16.56
CA GLN A 1084 -37.12 -31.24 -16.91
C GLN A 1084 -37.72 -30.39 -15.81
#